data_AF-A0A7V3CCP0-F1
#
_entry.id   AF-A0A7V3CCP0-F1
#
_cell.length_a   1.000
_cell.length_b   1.000
_cell.length_c   1.000
_cell.angle_alpha   90.00
_cell.angle_beta   90.00
_cell.angle_gamma   90.00
#
_symmetry.space_group_name_H-M   'P 1'
#
loop_
_entity.id
_entity.type
_entity.pdbx_description
1 polymer ?
#
loop_
_entity_poly.entity_id
_entity_poly.type
_entity_poly.pdbx_seq_one_letter_code
_entity_poly.pdbx_strand_id
1 'polypeptide(L)'
;MEKFRYSWAVRFPRLQPTLRLGAFVLALIFVSFETASLSAKPKEKKHAETSTRTLSQLVLGGQFSQALQFLEGLSDKKAKGPWQLRLKFMAAYLNLKAKNYTKAIDLFEEVRKDYAVLRDYVDYYRAVALRESGKTQEAIRLFSELSARVLPPRLSQGVARELSLAYCKAGDRGTAIDRLNALIQHETSAARTYRLRFDRAQCLLDLGDKAEAFALLKSLYLNFPEGDLNDEILAALRKAEPAYRIGAAEHLERAEALMRKDRPELAALDLEAAAQDSPSLAVKRRLAEAYFKARRYPEAARLLAELGDPKDRGDLAKAYARSDQFDAAIAVYRELEAEPGANLADIRYKIAFLKMDQGKLEEANAAFGELLERYPSHPKRDAIEWFLAWNHYRLGKYDVASELFGGLRENAGKAKTAKRAAYWRARALERQGRQAEAKAAYEAIAREDGLSYYGFLSQKRLEKAWTPEAAPRHGAASELPRLKVPAPFSLAGIESQESRGAVQRLRELLLVGLWEDFLAELDFVGNREGVGEEFARIRFAADNGGDGVEASDEGDARWNTKYPPAYATLVSLFSQTRGLPMQLAWAIMREESHFRPSVVSSAQAIGLMQIIPPTGYEIARALGRSGFTPEDLYRPVVNIEYGVQYLTMNLQRFGGNLIHTIASYNAGPNAVERWAKSRAGLDWDEFVEEIPYGETQDYVRKVLRSHYLYGLLYGLNSP
;
A
#
# COMPACT_ATOMS: atom_id res chain seq x y z
N MET A 1 -10.06 -26.94 24.20
CA MET A 1 -11.42 -26.85 24.75
C MET A 1 -11.85 -25.39 24.75
N GLU A 2 -12.88 -25.11 23.94
CA GLU A 2 -13.82 -23.98 23.93
C GLU A 2 -13.45 -22.69 24.67
N LYS A 3 -13.02 -21.65 23.91
CA LYS A 3 -13.38 -20.23 24.07
C LYS A 3 -12.47 -19.33 23.21
N PHE A 4 -12.56 -19.41 21.89
CA PHE A 4 -12.17 -18.32 20.97
C PHE A 4 -12.96 -18.51 19.67
N ARG A 5 -14.28 -18.31 19.75
CA ARG A 5 -15.14 -18.19 18.57
C ARG A 5 -15.05 -16.75 18.06
N TYR A 6 -14.70 -16.63 16.78
CA TYR A 6 -14.71 -15.40 16.00
C TYR A 6 -16.06 -14.68 16.16
N SER A 7 -16.04 -13.54 16.85
CA SER A 7 -17.13 -12.56 16.93
C SER A 7 -16.61 -11.24 16.36
N TRP A 8 -16.52 -11.17 15.03
CA TRP A 8 -16.39 -9.90 14.30
C TRP A 8 -17.63 -9.70 13.45
N ALA A 9 -18.79 -9.64 14.12
CA ALA A 9 -20.01 -9.12 13.54
C ALA A 9 -20.73 -8.29 14.61
N VAL A 10 -21.09 -7.07 14.22
CA VAL A 10 -22.08 -6.16 14.83
C VAL A 10 -21.58 -5.12 15.86
N ARG A 11 -21.83 -3.85 15.45
CA ARG A 11 -22.00 -2.57 16.18
C ARG A 11 -20.75 -1.73 16.52
N PHE A 12 -20.55 -0.64 15.77
CA PHE A 12 -20.72 0.78 16.17
C PHE A 12 -20.36 1.72 14.96
N PRO A 13 -20.76 3.01 14.95
CA PRO A 13 -21.53 3.62 13.86
C PRO A 13 -20.73 4.33 12.74
N ARG A 14 -21.25 4.16 11.53
CA ARG A 14 -21.38 5.05 10.35
C ARG A 14 -20.69 6.41 10.40
N LEU A 15 -19.93 6.74 9.33
CA LEU A 15 -19.82 8.06 8.69
C LEU A 15 -19.04 7.94 7.35
N GLN A 16 -19.54 8.53 6.26
CA GLN A 16 -18.95 8.63 4.91
C GLN A 16 -19.02 10.06 4.34
N PRO A 17 -18.42 10.40 3.16
CA PRO A 17 -17.04 10.20 2.74
C PRO A 17 -16.45 11.49 2.12
N THR A 18 -15.42 12.08 2.73
CA THR A 18 -14.35 12.79 2.01
C THR A 18 -13.15 12.71 2.92
N LEU A 19 -12.18 11.95 2.48
CA LEU A 19 -10.97 11.62 3.21
C LEU A 19 -10.27 12.81 3.85
N ARG A 20 -10.15 12.66 5.16
CA ARG A 20 -9.72 13.66 6.11
C ARG A 20 -8.19 13.56 6.20
N LEU A 21 -7.50 14.58 5.66
CA LEU A 21 -6.11 15.02 5.94
C LEU A 21 -4.90 14.21 5.39
N GLY A 22 -4.37 14.66 4.26
CA GLY A 22 -2.92 14.53 4.00
C GLY A 22 -2.11 15.69 4.58
N ALA A 23 -2.76 16.70 5.15
CA ALA A 23 -2.18 18.05 5.13
C ALA A 23 -2.46 18.85 6.40
N PHE A 24 -2.88 18.18 7.46
CA PHE A 24 -2.64 18.72 8.78
C PHE A 24 -1.16 18.63 9.18
N VAL A 25 -0.41 17.75 8.52
CA VAL A 25 1.05 17.75 8.56
C VAL A 25 1.63 19.09 8.07
N LEU A 26 0.86 19.90 7.33
CA LEU A 26 1.21 21.29 7.03
C LEU A 26 0.87 22.30 8.12
N ALA A 27 -0.08 22.00 9.01
CA ALA A 27 -0.19 22.70 10.28
C ALA A 27 1.13 22.58 11.07
N LEU A 28 1.88 21.48 10.92
CA LEU A 28 3.24 21.23 11.46
C LEU A 28 4.34 21.99 10.73
N ILE A 29 4.35 21.94 9.40
CA ILE A 29 5.32 22.68 8.60
C ILE A 29 5.21 24.18 8.90
N PHE A 30 4.03 24.71 9.24
CA PHE A 30 3.92 26.11 9.62
C PHE A 30 4.12 26.42 11.10
N VAL A 31 3.82 25.58 12.09
CA VAL A 31 4.39 25.86 13.44
C VAL A 31 5.93 26.05 13.41
N SER A 32 6.63 25.56 12.39
CA SER A 32 8.07 25.78 12.18
C SER A 32 8.58 27.23 12.01
N PHE A 33 7.76 28.25 11.68
CA PHE A 33 8.33 29.56 11.27
C PHE A 33 8.05 30.76 12.17
N GLU A 34 6.97 30.77 12.96
CA GLU A 34 6.58 31.95 13.77
C GLU A 34 6.84 31.82 15.28
N THR A 35 7.65 30.86 15.70
CA THR A 35 8.82 31.25 16.49
C THR A 35 9.90 31.67 15.50
N ALA A 36 9.70 32.84 14.89
CA ALA A 36 10.65 33.47 14.01
C ALA A 36 11.92 33.82 14.80
N SER A 37 12.84 32.87 14.96
CA SER A 37 14.26 33.13 15.15
C SER A 37 15.07 31.84 15.06
N LEU A 38 16.25 31.95 14.46
CA LEU A 38 17.37 31.05 14.68
C LEU A 38 17.90 31.12 16.15
N SER A 39 17.05 31.37 17.16
CA SER A 39 17.43 31.50 18.58
C SER A 39 16.47 30.90 19.63
N ALA A 40 15.42 30.16 19.24
CA ALA A 40 14.46 29.58 20.21
C ALA A 40 15.06 28.43 21.07
N LYS A 41 14.69 28.38 22.36
CA LYS A 41 15.24 27.43 23.35
C LYS A 41 14.66 26.01 23.16
N PRO A 42 15.36 24.94 23.58
CA PRO A 42 14.93 23.53 23.40
C PRO A 42 13.53 23.17 23.93
N LYS A 43 13.06 23.83 25.00
CA LYS A 43 11.71 23.61 25.57
C LYS A 43 10.59 24.09 24.64
N GLU A 44 10.81 25.18 23.92
CA GLU A 44 9.82 25.78 23.01
C GLU A 44 9.62 24.89 21.77
N LYS A 45 10.71 24.29 21.26
CA LYS A 45 10.67 23.28 20.19
C LYS A 45 9.83 22.05 20.56
N LYS A 46 10.04 21.49 21.76
CA LYS A 46 9.29 20.32 22.25
C LYS A 46 7.80 20.62 22.45
N HIS A 47 7.46 21.84 22.89
CA HIS A 47 6.07 22.27 23.05
C HIS A 47 5.36 22.41 21.70
N ALA A 48 6.02 23.04 20.72
CA ALA A 48 5.55 23.16 19.35
C ALA A 48 5.26 21.79 18.70
N GLU A 49 6.19 20.84 18.80
CA GLU A 49 5.99 19.47 18.30
C GLU A 49 4.78 18.77 18.93
N THR A 50 4.58 18.94 20.24
CA THR A 50 3.46 18.34 20.97
C THR A 50 2.13 18.96 20.57
N SER A 51 2.10 20.28 20.43
CA SER A 51 0.90 21.03 20.06
C SER A 51 0.40 20.63 18.68
N THR A 52 1.31 20.51 17.73
CA THR A 52 0.88 20.24 16.37
C THR A 52 0.58 18.77 16.10
N ARG A 53 1.23 17.85 16.84
CA ARG A 53 0.81 16.44 16.89
C ARG A 53 -0.63 16.32 17.40
N THR A 54 -0.97 17.08 18.44
CA THR A 54 -2.32 17.08 19.05
C THR A 54 -3.36 17.59 18.07
N LEU A 55 -3.14 18.76 17.48
CA LEU A 55 -4.01 19.36 16.46
C LEU A 55 -4.20 18.32 15.31
N SER A 56 -3.13 17.63 14.89
CA SER A 56 -3.17 16.66 13.79
C SER A 56 -4.06 15.49 14.13
N GLN A 57 -3.87 14.92 15.31
CA GLN A 57 -4.67 13.81 15.80
C GLN A 57 -6.15 14.17 15.93
N LEU A 58 -6.48 15.39 16.34
CA LEU A 58 -7.87 15.82 16.47
C LEU A 58 -8.57 15.91 15.11
N VAL A 59 -7.93 16.53 14.11
CA VAL A 59 -8.54 16.67 12.78
C VAL A 59 -8.50 15.35 12.03
N LEU A 60 -7.43 14.57 12.19
CA LEU A 60 -7.33 13.21 11.66
C LEU A 60 -8.43 12.37 12.28
N GLY A 61 -8.62 12.47 13.59
CA GLY A 61 -9.68 11.84 14.36
C GLY A 61 -11.09 12.34 14.04
N GLY A 62 -11.28 13.29 13.12
CA GLY A 62 -12.60 13.84 12.80
C GLY A 62 -13.23 14.63 13.95
N GLN A 63 -12.45 14.94 14.98
CA GLN A 63 -12.82 15.67 16.18
C GLN A 63 -12.65 17.17 15.91
N PHE A 64 -13.32 17.67 14.87
CA PHE A 64 -13.12 19.03 14.37
C PHE A 64 -13.43 20.11 15.40
N SER A 65 -14.39 19.88 16.31
CA SER A 65 -14.70 20.82 17.38
C SER A 65 -13.56 20.92 18.40
N GLN A 66 -12.90 19.80 18.72
CA GLN A 66 -11.75 19.79 19.63
C GLN A 66 -10.52 20.40 18.96
N ALA A 67 -10.33 20.12 17.67
CA ALA A 67 -9.28 20.76 16.88
C ALA A 67 -9.48 22.27 16.76
N LEU A 68 -10.72 22.73 16.62
CA LEU A 68 -11.05 24.15 16.62
C LEU A 68 -10.68 24.79 17.96
N GLN A 69 -11.09 24.20 19.08
CA GLN A 69 -10.71 24.67 20.42
C GLN A 69 -9.19 24.73 20.60
N PHE A 70 -8.48 23.72 20.09
CA PHE A 70 -7.04 23.67 20.14
C PHE A 70 -6.39 24.77 19.25
N LEU A 71 -6.90 24.99 18.04
CA LEU A 71 -6.45 26.04 17.12
C LEU A 71 -6.70 27.44 17.72
N GLU A 72 -7.86 27.65 18.33
CA GLU A 72 -8.21 28.90 19.02
C GLU A 72 -7.29 29.16 20.22
N GLY A 73 -6.92 28.11 20.96
CA GLY A 73 -5.94 28.18 22.04
C GLY A 73 -4.50 28.46 21.59
N LEU A 74 -4.14 28.12 20.35
CA LEU A 74 -2.86 28.48 19.72
C LEU A 74 -2.86 29.86 19.06
N SER A 75 -4.04 30.41 18.77
CA SER A 75 -4.17 31.74 18.18
C SER A 75 -3.86 32.81 19.24
N ASP A 76 -2.57 33.00 19.55
CA ASP A 76 -2.15 34.21 20.24
C ASP A 76 -2.69 35.40 19.45
N LYS A 77 -3.25 36.39 20.16
CA LYS A 77 -3.73 37.68 19.61
C LYS A 77 -2.64 38.51 18.88
N LYS A 78 -1.49 37.89 18.51
CA LYS A 78 -0.26 38.48 17.99
C LYS A 78 0.16 38.02 16.58
N ALA A 79 -0.48 37.01 15.97
CA ALA A 79 -0.15 36.60 14.60
C ALA A 79 -0.45 37.75 13.60
N LYS A 80 0.50 38.07 12.72
CA LYS A 80 0.40 39.19 11.75
C LYS A 80 0.63 38.69 10.32
N GLY A 81 0.12 39.43 9.33
CA GLY A 81 0.42 39.17 7.92
C GLY A 81 -0.18 37.84 7.39
N PRO A 82 0.48 37.16 6.43
CA PRO A 82 -0.04 35.96 5.76
C PRO A 82 -0.43 34.81 6.69
N TRP A 83 0.21 34.74 7.86
CA TRP A 83 -0.06 33.76 8.89
C TRP A 83 -1.44 33.88 9.53
N GLN A 84 -1.86 35.11 9.81
CA GLN A 84 -3.18 35.37 10.35
C GLN A 84 -4.28 34.92 9.36
N LEU A 85 -4.05 35.11 8.07
CA LEU A 85 -4.98 34.69 7.02
C LEU A 85 -5.09 33.16 6.91
N ARG A 86 -3.96 32.44 7.01
CA ARG A 86 -3.93 30.96 7.04
C ARG A 86 -4.71 30.41 8.23
N LEU A 87 -4.48 30.94 9.43
CA LEU A 87 -5.18 30.50 10.65
C LEU A 87 -6.68 30.74 10.55
N LYS A 88 -7.11 31.91 10.06
CA LYS A 88 -8.54 32.21 9.87
C LYS A 88 -9.18 31.32 8.80
N PHE A 89 -8.49 31.06 7.67
CA PHE A 89 -8.95 30.12 6.65
C PHE A 89 -9.17 28.72 7.23
N MET A 90 -8.18 28.22 7.98
CA MET A 90 -8.27 26.92 8.63
C MET A 90 -9.42 26.87 9.65
N ALA A 91 -9.59 27.91 10.46
CA ALA A 91 -10.70 28.00 11.41
C ALA A 91 -12.07 27.98 10.71
N ALA A 92 -12.21 28.70 9.58
CA ALA A 92 -13.42 28.67 8.76
C ALA A 92 -13.70 27.26 8.22
N TYR A 93 -12.67 26.61 7.68
CA TYR A 93 -12.75 25.26 7.16
C TYR A 93 -13.10 24.22 8.23
N LEU A 94 -12.51 24.31 9.44
CA LEU A 94 -12.82 23.43 10.56
C LEU A 94 -14.26 23.62 11.04
N ASN A 95 -14.77 24.84 11.08
CA ASN A 95 -16.18 25.10 11.37
C ASN A 95 -17.11 24.48 10.33
N LEU A 96 -16.77 24.56 9.03
CA LEU A 96 -17.52 23.88 7.97
C LEU A 96 -17.57 22.37 8.22
N LYS A 97 -16.42 21.75 8.52
CA LYS A 97 -16.34 20.29 8.77
C LYS A 97 -17.01 19.87 10.08
N ALA A 98 -17.02 20.74 11.10
CA ALA A 98 -17.77 20.57 12.35
C ALA A 98 -19.29 20.78 12.18
N LYS A 99 -19.77 21.12 10.98
CA LYS A 99 -21.17 21.49 10.68
C LYS A 99 -21.64 22.78 11.36
N ASN A 100 -20.71 23.62 11.81
CA ASN A 100 -20.97 24.97 12.31
C ASN A 100 -21.09 25.95 11.13
N TYR A 101 -22.09 25.74 10.27
CA TYR A 101 -22.15 26.38 8.96
C TYR A 101 -22.21 27.92 9.03
N THR A 102 -23.00 28.48 9.94
CA THR A 102 -23.10 29.95 10.12
C THR A 102 -21.73 30.55 10.42
N LYS A 103 -21.00 29.99 11.40
CA LYS A 103 -19.68 30.50 11.77
C LYS A 103 -18.66 30.32 10.66
N ALA A 104 -18.74 29.22 9.90
CA ALA A 104 -17.90 29.01 8.73
C ALA A 104 -18.14 30.07 7.65
N ILE A 105 -19.40 30.39 7.36
CA ILE A 105 -19.78 31.42 6.37
C ILE A 105 -19.18 32.78 6.76
N ASP A 106 -19.32 33.17 8.03
CA ASP A 106 -18.82 34.45 8.54
C ASP A 106 -17.29 34.52 8.45
N LEU A 107 -16.59 33.48 8.93
CA LEU A 107 -15.13 33.44 8.89
C LEU A 107 -14.57 33.41 7.46
N PHE A 108 -15.22 32.72 6.54
CA PHE A 108 -14.81 32.76 5.13
C PHE A 108 -15.01 34.15 4.53
N GLU A 109 -16.11 34.85 4.87
CA GLU A 109 -16.33 36.22 4.40
C GLU A 109 -15.25 37.19 4.95
N GLU A 110 -14.88 37.05 6.22
CA GLU A 110 -13.81 37.85 6.84
C GLU A 110 -12.46 37.73 6.11
N VAL A 111 -12.12 36.53 5.63
CA VAL A 111 -10.81 36.25 5.01
C VAL A 111 -10.81 36.51 3.50
N ARG A 112 -11.99 36.53 2.87
CA ARG A 112 -12.20 36.59 1.43
C ARG A 112 -11.44 37.71 0.71
N LYS A 113 -11.46 38.92 1.28
CA LYS A 113 -10.85 40.10 0.66
C LYS A 113 -9.32 40.04 0.73
N ASP A 114 -8.81 39.66 1.90
CA ASP A 114 -7.40 39.79 2.26
C ASP A 114 -6.57 38.58 1.82
N TYR A 115 -7.19 37.41 1.63
CA TYR A 115 -6.51 36.20 1.16
C TYR A 115 -6.64 36.00 -0.36
N ALA A 116 -6.23 37.00 -1.14
CA ALA A 116 -6.43 37.05 -2.59
C ALA A 116 -5.92 35.80 -3.33
N VAL A 117 -4.80 35.21 -2.88
CA VAL A 117 -4.17 34.02 -3.48
C VAL A 117 -5.06 32.78 -3.42
N LEU A 118 -5.87 32.63 -2.36
CA LEU A 118 -6.80 31.51 -2.17
C LEU A 118 -8.27 31.93 -2.31
N ARG A 119 -8.55 33.09 -2.92
CA ARG A 119 -9.91 33.64 -3.00
C ARG A 119 -10.92 32.67 -3.59
N ASP A 120 -10.57 31.96 -4.66
CA ASP A 120 -11.49 31.01 -5.30
C ASP A 120 -11.80 29.81 -4.39
N TYR A 121 -10.82 29.36 -3.59
CA TYR A 121 -11.02 28.31 -2.59
C TYR A 121 -11.86 28.80 -1.41
N VAL A 122 -11.66 30.05 -0.96
CA VAL A 122 -12.51 30.69 0.07
C VAL A 122 -13.96 30.75 -0.41
N ASP A 123 -14.19 31.28 -1.62
CA ASP A 123 -15.52 31.39 -2.22
C ASP A 123 -16.16 30.00 -2.36
N TYR A 124 -15.40 29.00 -2.81
CA TYR A 124 -15.87 27.63 -2.96
C TYR A 124 -16.35 27.03 -1.63
N TYR A 125 -15.50 27.03 -0.59
CA TYR A 125 -15.88 26.44 0.69
C TYR A 125 -16.98 27.23 1.41
N ARG A 126 -17.06 28.55 1.20
CA ARG A 126 -18.18 29.36 1.67
C ARG A 126 -19.49 28.99 0.96
N ALA A 127 -19.46 28.77 -0.35
CA ALA A 127 -20.63 28.32 -1.11
C ALA A 127 -21.13 26.94 -0.64
N VAL A 128 -20.22 26.02 -0.33
CA VAL A 128 -20.55 24.73 0.29
C VAL A 128 -21.24 24.96 1.65
N ALA A 129 -20.69 25.83 2.51
CA ALA A 129 -21.28 26.15 3.81
C ALA A 129 -22.69 26.76 3.67
N LEU A 130 -22.89 27.66 2.71
CA LEU A 130 -24.21 28.24 2.40
C LEU A 130 -25.21 27.15 2.01
N ARG A 131 -24.84 26.24 1.10
CA ARG A 131 -25.72 25.12 0.70
C ARG A 131 -26.08 24.26 1.90
N GLU A 132 -25.09 23.86 2.69
CA GLU A 132 -25.34 22.99 3.85
C GLU A 132 -26.24 23.66 4.91
N SER A 133 -26.09 24.98 5.13
CA SER A 133 -26.94 25.76 6.03
C SER A 133 -28.39 25.94 5.56
N GLY A 134 -28.72 25.57 4.32
CA GLY A 134 -30.06 25.78 3.73
C GLY A 134 -30.23 27.13 3.03
N LYS A 135 -29.19 27.98 2.99
CA LYS A 135 -29.16 29.23 2.20
C LYS A 135 -28.90 28.95 0.72
N THR A 136 -29.75 28.12 0.12
CA THR A 136 -29.50 27.47 -1.17
C THR A 136 -29.39 28.47 -2.33
N GLN A 137 -30.21 29.52 -2.35
CA GLN A 137 -30.14 30.52 -3.42
C GLN A 137 -28.83 31.33 -3.41
N GLU A 138 -28.32 31.65 -2.22
CA GLU A 138 -27.02 32.31 -2.09
C GLU A 138 -25.88 31.39 -2.54
N ALA A 139 -25.97 30.10 -2.24
CA ALA A 139 -25.00 29.09 -2.69
C ALA A 139 -25.01 28.95 -4.22
N ILE A 140 -26.19 28.84 -4.84
CA ILE A 140 -26.34 28.74 -6.30
C ILE A 140 -25.71 29.96 -6.98
N ARG A 141 -25.99 31.17 -6.49
CA ARG A 141 -25.40 32.40 -7.02
C ARG A 141 -23.87 32.36 -6.95
N LEU A 142 -23.30 32.05 -5.78
CA LEU A 142 -21.84 32.05 -5.60
C LEU A 142 -21.15 30.95 -6.43
N PHE A 143 -21.72 29.75 -6.52
CA PHE A 143 -21.20 28.70 -7.38
C PHE A 143 -21.32 29.05 -8.88
N SER A 144 -22.37 29.77 -9.29
CA SER A 144 -22.53 30.24 -10.67
C SER A 144 -21.48 31.30 -11.02
N GLU A 145 -21.21 32.24 -10.09
CA GLU A 145 -20.11 33.21 -10.22
C GLU A 145 -18.75 32.51 -10.33
N LEU A 146 -18.49 31.48 -9.50
CA LEU A 146 -17.26 30.69 -9.57
C LEU A 146 -17.13 29.93 -10.89
N SER A 147 -18.23 29.36 -11.39
CA SER A 147 -18.26 28.62 -12.66
C SER A 147 -17.89 29.49 -13.86
N ALA A 148 -18.07 30.82 -13.76
CA ALA A 148 -17.69 31.77 -14.80
C ALA A 148 -16.20 32.19 -14.74
N ARG A 149 -15.45 31.77 -13.71
CA ARG A 149 -14.02 32.07 -13.56
C ARG A 149 -13.15 30.96 -14.17
N VAL A 150 -11.90 31.30 -14.46
CA VAL A 150 -10.87 30.31 -14.84
C VAL A 150 -10.34 29.66 -13.56
N LEU A 151 -10.82 28.46 -13.25
CA LEU A 151 -10.47 27.71 -12.04
C LEU A 151 -9.49 26.57 -12.34
N PRO A 152 -8.66 26.17 -11.37
CA PRO A 152 -7.92 24.91 -11.44
C PRO A 152 -8.87 23.73 -11.74
N PRO A 153 -8.46 22.73 -12.56
CA PRO A 153 -9.37 21.68 -13.05
C PRO A 153 -10.16 20.97 -11.96
N ARG A 154 -9.52 20.60 -10.84
CA ARG A 154 -10.18 19.94 -9.70
C ARG A 154 -11.20 20.85 -9.02
N LEU A 155 -10.86 22.13 -8.81
CA LEU A 155 -11.76 23.10 -8.21
C LEU A 155 -12.98 23.35 -9.12
N SER A 156 -12.75 23.44 -10.43
CA SER A 156 -13.82 23.56 -11.44
C SER A 156 -14.80 22.37 -11.40
N GLN A 157 -14.28 21.14 -11.34
CA GLN A 157 -15.09 19.93 -11.19
C GLN A 157 -15.89 19.93 -9.88
N GLY A 158 -15.25 20.34 -8.78
CA GLY A 158 -15.89 20.51 -7.48
C GLY A 158 -17.06 21.51 -7.55
N VAL A 159 -16.82 22.71 -8.11
CA VAL A 159 -17.84 23.75 -8.29
C VAL A 159 -19.02 23.22 -9.10
N ALA A 160 -18.76 22.54 -10.23
CA ALA A 160 -19.83 22.03 -11.08
C ALA A 160 -20.69 20.97 -10.38
N ARG A 161 -20.06 20.05 -9.63
CA ARG A 161 -20.75 19.05 -8.80
C ARG A 161 -21.59 19.73 -7.70
N GLU A 162 -20.98 20.61 -6.93
CA GLU A 162 -21.63 21.25 -5.78
C GLU A 162 -22.78 22.19 -6.19
N LEU A 163 -22.66 22.87 -7.34
CA LEU A 163 -23.74 23.65 -7.95
C LEU A 163 -24.94 22.77 -8.31
N SER A 164 -24.69 21.59 -8.88
CA SER A 164 -25.75 20.65 -9.25
C SER A 164 -26.52 20.17 -8.01
N LEU A 165 -25.79 19.85 -6.94
CA LEU A 165 -26.35 19.51 -5.64
C LEU A 165 -27.08 20.68 -4.94
N ALA A 166 -26.66 21.92 -5.20
CA ALA A 166 -27.36 23.10 -4.71
C ALA A 166 -28.74 23.27 -5.38
N TYR A 167 -28.84 23.08 -6.71
CA TYR A 167 -30.14 23.04 -7.40
C TYR A 167 -31.02 21.90 -6.86
N CYS A 168 -30.43 20.75 -6.56
CA CYS A 168 -31.16 19.65 -5.95
C CYS A 168 -31.81 20.06 -4.62
N LYS A 169 -31.03 20.68 -3.73
CA LYS A 169 -31.52 21.16 -2.43
C LYS A 169 -32.52 22.31 -2.55
N ALA A 170 -32.55 23.01 -3.69
CA ALA A 170 -33.54 24.04 -3.99
C ALA A 170 -34.87 23.47 -4.49
N GLY A 171 -34.96 22.15 -4.75
CA GLY A 171 -36.13 21.52 -5.33
C GLY A 171 -36.21 21.65 -6.86
N ASP A 172 -35.18 22.19 -7.52
CA ASP A 172 -35.15 22.30 -8.99
C ASP A 172 -34.62 21.00 -9.61
N ARG A 173 -35.54 20.04 -9.76
CA ARG A 173 -35.27 18.73 -10.33
C ARG A 173 -34.63 18.81 -11.72
N GLY A 174 -35.20 19.61 -12.62
CA GLY A 174 -34.78 19.67 -14.02
C GLY A 174 -33.31 20.08 -14.13
N THR A 175 -32.98 21.24 -13.56
CA THR A 175 -31.61 21.77 -13.61
C THR A 175 -30.62 20.88 -12.86
N ALA A 176 -31.00 20.32 -11.70
CA ALA A 176 -30.10 19.47 -10.92
C ALA A 176 -29.72 18.19 -11.66
N ILE A 177 -30.71 17.48 -12.22
CA ILE A 177 -30.50 16.20 -12.89
C ILE A 177 -29.78 16.38 -14.24
N ASP A 178 -30.12 17.41 -15.02
CA ASP A 178 -29.44 17.69 -16.29
C ASP A 178 -27.96 18.00 -16.09
N ARG A 179 -27.63 18.79 -15.06
CA ARG A 179 -26.23 19.09 -14.72
C ARG A 179 -25.47 17.84 -14.25
N LEU A 180 -26.07 17.01 -13.40
CA LEU A 180 -25.44 15.76 -12.96
C LEU A 180 -25.24 14.78 -14.13
N ASN A 181 -26.20 14.69 -15.05
CA ASN A 181 -26.07 13.87 -16.25
C ASN A 181 -24.92 14.34 -17.14
N ALA A 182 -24.80 15.66 -17.36
CA ALA A 182 -23.69 16.23 -18.12
C ALA A 182 -22.33 15.91 -17.47
N LEU A 183 -22.22 16.02 -16.14
CA LEU A 183 -21.02 15.62 -15.41
C LEU A 183 -20.68 14.13 -15.58
N ILE A 184 -21.69 13.27 -15.46
CA ILE A 184 -21.52 11.81 -15.63
C ILE A 184 -21.09 11.47 -17.07
N GLN A 185 -21.63 12.15 -18.07
CA GLN A 185 -21.33 11.89 -19.48
C GLN A 185 -19.89 12.26 -19.85
N HIS A 186 -19.33 13.29 -19.23
CA HIS A 186 -17.98 13.78 -19.51
C HIS A 186 -16.91 13.23 -18.55
N GLU A 187 -17.30 12.48 -17.52
CA GLU A 187 -16.36 11.89 -16.56
C GLU A 187 -15.75 10.58 -17.11
N THR A 188 -14.42 10.53 -17.16
CA THR A 188 -13.67 9.37 -17.67
C THR A 188 -13.25 8.41 -16.56
N SER A 189 -13.21 8.85 -15.30
CA SER A 189 -12.90 7.98 -14.17
C SER A 189 -14.13 7.17 -13.74
N ALA A 190 -14.00 5.84 -13.77
CA ALA A 190 -15.04 4.94 -13.27
C ALA A 190 -15.40 5.20 -11.80
N ALA A 191 -14.41 5.50 -10.95
CA ALA A 191 -14.63 5.79 -9.53
C ALA A 191 -15.40 7.11 -9.31
N ARG A 192 -15.06 8.17 -10.06
CA ARG A 192 -15.81 9.44 -9.98
C ARG A 192 -17.20 9.32 -10.60
N THR A 193 -17.33 8.58 -11.70
CA THR A 193 -18.62 8.26 -12.31
C THR A 193 -19.52 7.53 -11.32
N TYR A 194 -19.00 6.55 -10.58
CA TYR A 194 -19.72 5.85 -9.52
C TYR A 194 -20.24 6.82 -8.44
N ARG A 195 -19.39 7.73 -7.94
CA ARG A 195 -19.79 8.74 -6.94
C ARG A 195 -20.82 9.74 -7.49
N LEU A 196 -20.67 10.21 -8.73
CA LEU A 196 -21.63 11.13 -9.36
C LEU A 196 -22.99 10.46 -9.61
N ARG A 197 -23.01 9.18 -9.98
CA ARG A 197 -24.26 8.41 -10.09
C ARG A 197 -24.93 8.22 -8.73
N PHE A 198 -24.14 8.04 -7.66
CA PHE A 198 -24.67 8.02 -6.30
C PHE A 198 -25.23 9.39 -5.89
N ASP A 199 -24.53 10.50 -6.16
CA ASP A 199 -25.03 11.86 -5.92
C ASP A 199 -26.37 12.11 -6.65
N ARG A 200 -26.49 11.64 -7.90
CA ARG A 200 -27.74 11.68 -8.68
C ARG A 200 -28.86 10.86 -8.02
N ALA A 201 -28.56 9.65 -7.56
CA ALA A 201 -29.53 8.83 -6.84
C ALA A 201 -30.02 9.51 -5.55
N GLN A 202 -29.10 10.12 -4.80
CA GLN A 202 -29.43 10.80 -3.55
C GLN A 202 -30.26 12.06 -3.81
N CYS A 203 -29.92 12.78 -4.87
CA CYS A 203 -30.70 13.91 -5.31
C CYS A 203 -32.15 13.52 -5.67
N LEU A 204 -32.31 12.44 -6.45
CA LEU A 204 -33.64 11.90 -6.78
C LEU A 204 -34.42 11.53 -5.51
N LEU A 205 -33.77 10.94 -4.50
CA LEU A 205 -34.43 10.65 -3.22
C LEU A 205 -34.88 11.90 -2.47
N ASP A 206 -34.05 12.95 -2.45
CA ASP A 206 -34.36 14.18 -1.73
C ASP A 206 -35.45 15.00 -2.45
N LEU A 207 -35.56 14.85 -3.77
CA LEU A 207 -36.64 15.40 -4.61
C LEU A 207 -37.94 14.57 -4.56
N GLY A 208 -37.90 13.36 -3.99
CA GLY A 208 -39.07 12.48 -3.85
C GLY A 208 -39.24 11.43 -4.95
N ASP A 209 -38.35 11.37 -5.94
CA ASP A 209 -38.37 10.42 -7.07
C ASP A 209 -37.87 9.01 -6.67
N LYS A 210 -38.57 8.39 -5.71
CA LYS A 210 -38.12 7.14 -5.07
C LYS A 210 -37.92 5.98 -6.04
N ALA A 211 -38.78 5.83 -7.05
CA ALA A 211 -38.69 4.71 -7.99
C ALA A 211 -37.42 4.79 -8.87
N GLU A 212 -37.12 5.98 -9.41
CA GLU A 212 -35.92 6.20 -10.23
C GLU A 212 -34.65 6.08 -9.38
N ALA A 213 -34.67 6.65 -8.17
CA ALA A 213 -33.59 6.49 -7.21
C ALA A 213 -33.34 5.02 -6.85
N PHE A 214 -34.39 4.25 -6.56
CA PHE A 214 -34.28 2.83 -6.24
C PHE A 214 -33.63 2.04 -7.38
N ALA A 215 -34.08 2.24 -8.62
CA ALA A 215 -33.50 1.57 -9.78
C ALA A 215 -32.01 1.89 -9.96
N LEU A 216 -31.63 3.16 -9.81
CA LEU A 216 -30.23 3.58 -9.92
C LEU A 216 -29.36 3.03 -8.79
N LEU A 217 -29.83 3.11 -7.54
CA LEU A 217 -29.12 2.60 -6.37
C LEU A 217 -28.93 1.08 -6.47
N LYS A 218 -29.97 0.36 -6.91
CA LYS A 218 -29.90 -1.09 -7.07
C LYS A 218 -28.87 -1.47 -8.13
N SER A 219 -28.88 -0.78 -9.27
CA SER A 219 -27.86 -0.93 -10.31
C SER A 219 -26.46 -0.65 -9.78
N LEU A 220 -26.27 0.41 -8.99
CA LEU A 220 -24.96 0.73 -8.40
C LEU A 220 -24.50 -0.37 -7.44
N TYR A 221 -25.42 -0.88 -6.61
CA TYR A 221 -25.13 -1.96 -5.67
C TYR A 221 -24.68 -3.25 -6.37
N LEU A 222 -25.33 -3.64 -7.47
CA LEU A 222 -25.01 -4.88 -8.17
C LEU A 222 -23.76 -4.76 -9.05
N ASN A 223 -23.58 -3.63 -9.73
CA ASN A 223 -22.48 -3.44 -10.69
C ASN A 223 -21.15 -3.00 -10.06
N PHE A 224 -21.19 -2.42 -8.85
CA PHE A 224 -20.03 -2.00 -8.08
C PHE A 224 -19.98 -2.70 -6.72
N PRO A 225 -19.93 -4.05 -6.69
CA PRO A 225 -20.05 -4.81 -5.46
C PRO A 225 -18.88 -4.58 -4.48
N GLU A 226 -17.74 -4.09 -4.95
CA GLU A 226 -16.58 -3.68 -4.16
C GLU A 226 -16.58 -2.20 -3.76
N GLY A 227 -17.59 -1.43 -4.18
CA GLY A 227 -17.67 0.01 -3.98
C GLY A 227 -17.70 0.39 -2.50
N ASP A 228 -17.05 1.50 -2.17
CA ASP A 228 -17.01 2.04 -0.81
C ASP A 228 -18.40 2.49 -0.33
N LEU A 229 -19.26 2.99 -1.23
CA LEU A 229 -20.62 3.45 -0.89
C LEU A 229 -21.67 2.34 -0.67
N ASN A 230 -21.31 1.06 -0.57
CA ASN A 230 -22.28 -0.03 -0.51
C ASN A 230 -23.27 0.09 0.67
N ASP A 231 -22.79 0.52 1.84
CA ASP A 231 -23.64 0.68 3.03
C ASP A 231 -24.61 1.85 2.88
N GLU A 232 -24.14 2.96 2.31
CA GLU A 232 -24.94 4.15 1.99
C GLU A 232 -26.00 3.81 0.96
N ILE A 233 -25.61 3.06 -0.08
CA ILE A 233 -26.53 2.58 -1.11
C ILE A 233 -27.60 1.69 -0.49
N LEU A 234 -27.25 0.77 0.40
CA LEU A 234 -28.23 -0.07 1.10
C LEU A 234 -29.17 0.74 2.01
N ALA A 235 -28.64 1.74 2.71
CA ALA A 235 -29.47 2.64 3.51
C ALA A 235 -30.42 3.46 2.62
N ALA A 236 -29.93 3.97 1.49
CA ALA A 236 -30.69 4.73 0.51
C ALA A 236 -31.76 3.86 -0.17
N LEU A 237 -31.44 2.60 -0.52
CA LEU A 237 -32.39 1.62 -1.07
C LEU A 237 -33.56 1.38 -0.11
N ARG A 238 -33.29 1.24 1.19
CA ARG A 238 -34.34 1.08 2.21
C ARG A 238 -35.14 2.36 2.45
N LYS A 239 -34.55 3.55 2.24
CA LYS A 239 -35.29 4.83 2.25
C LYS A 239 -36.23 4.94 1.05
N ALA A 240 -35.80 4.44 -0.10
CA ALA A 240 -36.58 4.41 -1.33
C ALA A 240 -37.72 3.39 -1.26
N GLU A 241 -37.41 2.16 -0.83
CA GLU A 241 -38.31 1.00 -0.75
C GLU A 241 -38.08 0.23 0.58
N PRO A 242 -38.87 0.52 1.65
CA PRO A 242 -38.63 -0.05 2.98
C PRO A 242 -38.73 -1.58 3.07
N ALA A 243 -39.51 -2.21 2.19
CA ALA A 243 -39.69 -3.66 2.14
C ALA A 243 -38.51 -4.39 1.47
N TYR A 244 -37.68 -3.69 0.70
CA TYR A 244 -36.61 -4.31 -0.08
C TYR A 244 -35.57 -5.02 0.81
N ARG A 245 -35.27 -6.27 0.45
CA ARG A 245 -34.19 -7.09 1.00
C ARG A 245 -33.43 -7.70 -0.16
N ILE A 246 -32.12 -7.88 0.02
CA ILE A 246 -31.28 -8.56 -0.97
C ILE A 246 -31.63 -10.04 -0.91
N GLY A 247 -31.89 -10.66 -2.06
CA GLY A 247 -32.14 -12.10 -2.16
C GLY A 247 -30.92 -12.90 -2.60
N ALA A 248 -31.00 -14.23 -2.49
CA ALA A 248 -29.95 -15.16 -2.91
C ALA A 248 -29.42 -14.89 -4.34
N ALA A 249 -30.30 -14.60 -5.30
CA ALA A 249 -29.90 -14.36 -6.69
C ALA A 249 -29.01 -13.11 -6.85
N GLU A 250 -29.30 -12.04 -6.10
CA GLU A 250 -28.53 -10.80 -6.11
C GLU A 250 -27.19 -10.97 -5.41
N HIS A 251 -27.17 -11.74 -4.32
CA HIS A 251 -25.92 -12.15 -3.67
C HIS A 251 -25.03 -12.97 -4.63
N LEU A 252 -25.60 -13.93 -5.37
CA LEU A 252 -24.85 -14.69 -6.37
C LEU A 252 -24.30 -13.81 -7.49
N GLU A 253 -25.10 -12.88 -8.01
CA GLU A 253 -24.66 -11.92 -9.03
C GLU A 253 -23.45 -11.09 -8.55
N ARG A 254 -23.55 -10.55 -7.32
CA ARG A 254 -22.47 -9.80 -6.69
C ARG A 254 -21.24 -10.68 -6.47
N ALA A 255 -21.40 -11.89 -5.96
CA ALA A 255 -20.30 -12.81 -5.75
C ALA A 255 -19.56 -13.14 -7.05
N GLU A 256 -20.27 -13.36 -8.15
CA GLU A 256 -19.65 -13.61 -9.46
C GLU A 256 -18.91 -12.39 -9.99
N ALA A 257 -19.45 -11.19 -9.81
CA ALA A 257 -18.75 -9.96 -10.16
C ALA A 257 -17.49 -9.77 -9.30
N LEU A 258 -17.54 -10.07 -8.01
CA LEU A 258 -16.40 -10.00 -7.09
C LEU A 258 -15.33 -11.03 -7.41
N MET A 259 -15.71 -12.28 -7.74
CA MET A 259 -14.78 -13.32 -8.16
C MET A 259 -14.05 -12.96 -9.46
N ARG A 260 -14.74 -12.33 -10.43
CA ARG A 260 -14.11 -11.80 -11.65
C ARG A 260 -13.13 -10.66 -11.39
N LYS A 261 -13.35 -9.89 -10.33
CA LYS A 261 -12.49 -8.79 -9.88
C LYS A 261 -11.41 -9.22 -8.88
N ASP A 262 -11.20 -10.54 -8.71
CA ASP A 262 -10.25 -11.11 -7.76
C ASP A 262 -10.46 -10.63 -6.31
N ARG A 263 -11.73 -10.53 -5.89
CA ARG A 263 -12.17 -10.18 -4.52
C ARG A 263 -12.85 -11.35 -3.82
N PRO A 264 -12.16 -12.49 -3.66
CA PRO A 264 -12.75 -13.73 -3.15
C PRO A 264 -13.25 -13.61 -1.71
N GLU A 265 -12.66 -12.73 -0.89
CA GLU A 265 -13.06 -12.48 0.49
C GLU A 265 -14.44 -11.83 0.58
N LEU A 266 -14.75 -10.88 -0.31
CA LEU A 266 -16.06 -10.28 -0.39
C LEU A 266 -17.05 -11.24 -1.06
N ALA A 267 -16.62 -11.94 -2.11
CA ALA A 267 -17.46 -12.93 -2.78
C ALA A 267 -17.91 -14.04 -1.83
N ALA A 268 -17.03 -14.47 -0.92
CA ALA A 268 -17.36 -15.45 0.11
C ALA A 268 -18.49 -14.97 1.04
N LEU A 269 -18.55 -13.68 1.40
CA LEU A 269 -19.63 -13.12 2.22
C LEU A 269 -20.97 -13.17 1.48
N ASP A 270 -20.99 -12.77 0.21
CA ASP A 270 -22.19 -12.84 -0.63
C ASP A 270 -22.60 -14.31 -0.86
N LEU A 271 -21.66 -15.24 -1.09
CA LEU A 271 -21.93 -16.67 -1.24
C LEU A 271 -22.41 -17.33 0.06
N GLU A 272 -21.92 -16.90 1.22
CA GLU A 272 -22.42 -17.35 2.53
C GLU A 272 -23.88 -16.94 2.71
N ALA A 273 -24.23 -15.69 2.37
CA ALA A 273 -25.62 -15.22 2.41
C ALA A 273 -26.51 -15.99 1.42
N ALA A 274 -26.05 -16.16 0.18
CA ALA A 274 -26.77 -16.95 -0.82
C ALA A 274 -26.96 -18.42 -0.41
N ALA A 275 -25.96 -19.03 0.23
CA ALA A 275 -26.04 -20.41 0.71
C ALA A 275 -27.01 -20.58 1.89
N GLN A 276 -27.16 -19.55 2.74
CA GLN A 276 -28.16 -19.57 3.81
C GLN A 276 -29.58 -19.54 3.25
N ASP A 277 -29.82 -18.73 2.22
CA ASP A 277 -31.13 -18.60 1.58
C ASP A 277 -31.45 -19.75 0.62
N SER A 278 -30.44 -20.29 -0.09
CA SER A 278 -30.60 -21.31 -1.13
C SER A 278 -29.37 -22.27 -1.21
N PRO A 279 -29.27 -23.28 -0.32
CA PRO A 279 -28.10 -24.16 -0.20
C PRO A 279 -28.02 -25.24 -1.30
N SER A 280 -27.68 -24.88 -2.53
CA SER A 280 -27.43 -25.85 -3.61
C SER A 280 -25.97 -26.33 -3.66
N LEU A 281 -25.73 -27.51 -4.27
CA LEU A 281 -24.37 -28.04 -4.49
C LEU A 281 -23.50 -27.06 -5.29
N ALA A 282 -24.09 -26.37 -6.28
CA ALA A 282 -23.40 -25.37 -7.08
C ALA A 282 -22.94 -24.17 -6.24
N VAL A 283 -23.80 -23.66 -5.36
CA VAL A 283 -23.45 -22.55 -4.45
C VAL A 283 -22.36 -22.99 -3.46
N LYS A 284 -22.46 -24.20 -2.90
CA LYS A 284 -21.43 -24.74 -1.99
C LYS A 284 -20.07 -24.89 -2.68
N ARG A 285 -20.04 -25.41 -3.91
CA ARG A 285 -18.80 -25.53 -4.69
C ARG A 285 -18.19 -24.15 -4.97
N ARG A 286 -19.01 -23.18 -5.36
CA ARG A 286 -18.55 -21.81 -5.60
C ARG A 286 -18.05 -21.13 -4.33
N LEU A 287 -18.71 -21.38 -3.19
CA LEU A 287 -18.27 -20.93 -1.88
C LEU A 287 -16.94 -21.56 -1.47
N ALA A 288 -16.74 -22.86 -1.73
CA ALA A 288 -15.48 -23.54 -1.47
C ALA A 288 -14.32 -22.94 -2.30
N GLU A 289 -14.58 -22.62 -3.57
CA GLU A 289 -13.61 -21.92 -4.42
C GLU A 289 -13.29 -20.51 -3.88
N ALA A 290 -14.32 -19.74 -3.50
CA ALA A 290 -14.14 -18.42 -2.90
C ALA A 290 -13.33 -18.51 -1.60
N TYR A 291 -13.61 -19.47 -0.72
CA TYR A 291 -12.81 -19.73 0.47
C TYR A 291 -11.36 -20.08 0.14
N PHE A 292 -11.13 -20.96 -0.84
CA PHE A 292 -9.78 -21.33 -1.24
C PHE A 292 -8.99 -20.09 -1.72
N LYS A 293 -9.59 -19.27 -2.59
CA LYS A 293 -8.97 -18.03 -3.09
C LYS A 293 -8.80 -16.97 -1.99
N ALA A 294 -9.73 -16.90 -1.04
CA ALA A 294 -9.64 -16.04 0.15
C ALA A 294 -8.68 -16.58 1.22
N ARG A 295 -7.93 -17.66 0.93
CA ARG A 295 -6.98 -18.33 1.85
C ARG A 295 -7.62 -18.92 3.11
N ARG A 296 -8.93 -19.18 3.06
CA ARG A 296 -9.72 -19.89 4.07
C ARG A 296 -9.71 -21.39 3.75
N TYR A 297 -8.51 -21.96 3.73
CA TYR A 297 -8.26 -23.34 3.28
C TYR A 297 -9.00 -24.42 4.10
N PRO A 298 -9.09 -24.33 5.45
CA PRO A 298 -9.86 -25.29 6.23
C PRO A 298 -11.34 -25.34 5.84
N GLU A 299 -11.97 -24.17 5.64
CA GLU A 299 -13.37 -24.11 5.24
C GLU A 299 -13.59 -24.60 3.81
N ALA A 300 -12.66 -24.30 2.90
CA ALA A 300 -12.67 -24.86 1.54
C ALA A 300 -12.55 -26.38 1.56
N ALA A 301 -11.57 -26.92 2.31
CA ALA A 301 -11.36 -28.37 2.43
C ALA A 301 -12.60 -29.08 2.99
N ARG A 302 -13.22 -28.50 4.04
CA ARG A 302 -14.45 -29.06 4.61
C ARG A 302 -15.57 -29.12 3.58
N LEU A 303 -15.84 -28.02 2.86
CA LEU A 303 -16.89 -28.00 1.84
C LEU A 303 -16.60 -28.96 0.68
N LEU A 304 -15.36 -29.03 0.19
CA LEU A 304 -14.97 -29.96 -0.88
C LEU A 304 -15.07 -31.42 -0.44
N ALA A 305 -14.72 -31.73 0.81
CA ALA A 305 -14.90 -33.07 1.39
C ALA A 305 -16.38 -33.44 1.55
N GLU A 306 -17.23 -32.49 1.98
CA GLU A 306 -18.69 -32.67 2.05
C GLU A 306 -19.33 -32.90 0.67
N LEU A 307 -18.79 -32.29 -0.39
CA LEU A 307 -19.27 -32.49 -1.76
C LEU A 307 -18.96 -33.90 -2.29
N GLY A 308 -17.80 -34.46 -1.94
CA GLY A 308 -17.42 -35.84 -2.27
C GLY A 308 -17.31 -36.16 -3.78
N ASP A 309 -17.25 -35.15 -4.65
CA ASP A 309 -17.17 -35.32 -6.10
C ASP A 309 -15.72 -35.64 -6.53
N PRO A 310 -15.46 -36.74 -7.26
CA PRO A 310 -14.13 -37.05 -7.79
C PRO A 310 -13.45 -35.90 -8.55
N LYS A 311 -14.23 -35.04 -9.21
CA LYS A 311 -13.71 -33.88 -9.95
C LYS A 311 -13.04 -32.84 -9.04
N ASP A 312 -13.46 -32.79 -7.78
CA ASP A 312 -13.01 -31.82 -6.79
C ASP A 312 -11.78 -32.33 -6.00
N ARG A 313 -11.34 -33.60 -6.18
CA ARG A 313 -10.19 -34.20 -5.46
C ARG A 313 -8.90 -33.39 -5.58
N GLY A 314 -8.60 -32.88 -6.78
CA GLY A 314 -7.40 -32.07 -7.00
C GLY A 314 -7.40 -30.79 -6.16
N ASP A 315 -8.55 -30.14 -6.01
CA ASP A 315 -8.69 -28.93 -5.21
C ASP A 315 -8.81 -29.26 -3.71
N LEU A 316 -9.40 -30.39 -3.35
CA LEU A 316 -9.41 -30.92 -1.99
C LEU A 316 -7.98 -31.21 -1.50
N ALA A 317 -7.16 -31.89 -2.29
CA ALA A 317 -5.76 -32.17 -1.96
C ALA A 317 -4.96 -30.88 -1.75
N LYS A 318 -5.18 -29.86 -2.60
CA LYS A 318 -4.57 -28.54 -2.42
C LYS A 318 -5.07 -27.85 -1.15
N ALA A 319 -6.37 -27.92 -0.86
CA ALA A 319 -6.96 -27.29 0.33
C ALA A 319 -6.44 -27.94 1.62
N TYR A 320 -6.29 -29.26 1.64
CA TYR A 320 -5.62 -29.97 2.73
C TYR A 320 -4.15 -29.59 2.86
N ALA A 321 -3.40 -29.58 1.76
CA ALA A 321 -1.99 -29.17 1.77
C ALA A 321 -1.79 -27.75 2.32
N ARG A 322 -2.68 -26.82 1.94
CA ARG A 322 -2.61 -25.42 2.38
C ARG A 322 -3.16 -25.16 3.78
N SER A 323 -3.82 -26.14 4.39
CA SER A 323 -4.28 -26.10 5.78
C SER A 323 -3.44 -26.99 6.71
N ASP A 324 -2.22 -27.33 6.28
CA ASP A 324 -1.27 -28.19 7.01
C ASP A 324 -1.80 -29.61 7.32
N GLN A 325 -2.84 -30.05 6.62
CA GLN A 325 -3.40 -31.40 6.70
C GLN A 325 -2.65 -32.33 5.72
N PHE A 326 -1.33 -32.43 5.90
CA PHE A 326 -0.44 -33.07 4.92
C PHE A 326 -0.76 -34.54 4.68
N ASP A 327 -1.10 -35.31 5.72
CA ASP A 327 -1.44 -36.73 5.55
C ASP A 327 -2.74 -36.92 4.74
N ALA A 328 -3.75 -36.07 4.98
CA ALA A 328 -4.97 -36.06 4.19
C ALA A 328 -4.69 -35.65 2.74
N ALA A 329 -3.83 -34.65 2.52
CA ALA A 329 -3.41 -34.26 1.17
C ALA A 329 -2.68 -35.40 0.44
N ILE A 330 -1.73 -36.08 1.11
CA ILE A 330 -1.00 -37.21 0.55
C ILE A 330 -1.95 -38.36 0.23
N ALA A 331 -2.93 -38.66 1.09
CA ALA A 331 -3.94 -39.68 0.84
C ALA A 331 -4.73 -39.38 -0.44
N VAL A 332 -5.23 -38.15 -0.61
CA VAL A 332 -5.96 -37.75 -1.83
C VAL A 332 -5.04 -37.77 -3.06
N TYR A 333 -3.77 -37.36 -2.93
CA TYR A 333 -2.82 -37.47 -4.05
C TYR A 333 -2.53 -38.92 -4.46
N ARG A 334 -2.47 -39.85 -3.51
CA ARG A 334 -2.33 -41.29 -3.82
C ARG A 334 -3.56 -41.86 -4.51
N GLU A 335 -4.76 -41.40 -4.15
CA GLU A 335 -5.97 -41.74 -4.91
C GLU A 335 -5.85 -41.24 -6.36
N LEU A 336 -5.36 -40.01 -6.58
CA LEU A 336 -5.13 -39.46 -7.91
C LEU A 336 -4.03 -40.22 -8.69
N GLU A 337 -3.01 -40.77 -8.03
CA GLU A 337 -2.00 -41.62 -8.69
C GLU A 337 -2.61 -42.90 -9.31
N ALA A 338 -3.71 -43.40 -8.72
CA ALA A 338 -4.39 -44.61 -9.21
C ALA A 338 -5.32 -44.34 -10.41
N GLU A 339 -5.57 -43.08 -10.77
CA GLU A 339 -6.46 -42.72 -11.87
C GLU A 339 -5.79 -42.90 -13.26
N PRO A 340 -6.49 -43.46 -14.26
CA PRO A 340 -5.96 -43.57 -15.62
C PRO A 340 -5.58 -42.21 -16.21
N GLY A 341 -4.37 -42.10 -16.75
CA GLY A 341 -3.87 -40.86 -17.37
C GLY A 341 -3.36 -39.80 -16.39
N ALA A 342 -3.24 -40.13 -15.10
CA ALA A 342 -2.69 -39.25 -14.10
C ALA A 342 -1.25 -38.79 -14.44
N ASN A 343 -0.96 -37.52 -14.21
CA ASN A 343 0.39 -36.98 -14.35
C ASN A 343 1.24 -37.38 -13.13
N LEU A 344 1.77 -38.61 -13.16
CA LEU A 344 2.52 -39.20 -12.04
C LEU A 344 3.73 -38.35 -11.63
N ALA A 345 4.41 -37.71 -12.59
CA ALA A 345 5.56 -36.86 -12.29
C ALA A 345 5.17 -35.66 -11.40
N ASP A 346 4.09 -34.95 -11.76
CA ASP A 346 3.59 -33.81 -10.99
C ASP A 346 3.00 -34.22 -9.63
N ILE A 347 2.28 -35.34 -9.57
CA ILE A 347 1.70 -35.84 -8.31
C ILE A 347 2.81 -36.25 -7.33
N ARG A 348 3.80 -37.03 -7.80
CA ARG A 348 4.94 -37.46 -6.97
C ARG A 348 5.80 -36.29 -6.52
N TYR A 349 5.99 -35.30 -7.40
CA TYR A 349 6.62 -34.03 -7.04
C TYR A 349 5.88 -33.37 -5.87
N LYS A 350 4.54 -33.24 -5.93
CA LYS A 350 3.74 -32.68 -4.84
C LYS A 350 3.85 -33.49 -3.55
N ILE A 351 3.81 -34.82 -3.61
CA ILE A 351 3.98 -35.69 -2.43
C ILE A 351 5.36 -35.48 -1.79
N ALA A 352 6.43 -35.38 -2.58
CA ALA A 352 7.78 -35.12 -2.06
C ALA A 352 7.86 -33.78 -1.31
N PHE A 353 7.21 -32.73 -1.82
CA PHE A 353 7.08 -31.45 -1.13
C PHE A 353 6.26 -31.54 0.15
N LEU A 354 5.13 -32.28 0.15
CA LEU A 354 4.33 -32.47 1.37
C LEU A 354 5.13 -33.17 2.47
N LYS A 355 5.97 -34.16 2.11
CA LYS A 355 6.89 -34.80 3.07
C LYS A 355 7.93 -33.80 3.61
N MET A 356 8.46 -32.93 2.75
CA MET A 356 9.38 -31.87 3.16
C MET A 356 8.70 -30.87 4.12
N ASP A 357 7.46 -30.48 3.83
CA ASP A 357 6.65 -29.57 4.65
C ASP A 357 6.24 -30.22 5.99
N GLN A 358 6.08 -31.55 6.03
CA GLN A 358 5.96 -32.35 7.26
C GLN A 358 7.26 -32.40 8.09
N GLY A 359 8.38 -31.89 7.58
CA GLY A 359 9.69 -31.99 8.22
C GLY A 359 10.38 -33.36 8.06
N LYS A 360 9.83 -34.27 7.26
CA LYS A 360 10.39 -35.61 6.98
C LYS A 360 11.43 -35.53 5.86
N LEU A 361 12.55 -34.85 6.13
CA LEU A 361 13.52 -34.45 5.10
C LEU A 361 14.17 -35.64 4.41
N GLU A 362 14.46 -36.72 5.13
CA GLU A 362 15.01 -37.95 4.57
C GLU A 362 14.03 -38.62 3.60
N GLU A 363 12.75 -38.71 3.98
CA GLU A 363 11.73 -39.28 3.11
C GLU A 363 11.47 -38.39 1.89
N ALA A 364 11.54 -37.07 2.06
CA ALA A 364 11.45 -36.11 0.96
C ALA A 364 12.64 -36.27 -0.01
N ASN A 365 13.85 -36.42 0.51
CA ASN A 365 15.05 -36.62 -0.30
C ASN A 365 15.01 -37.94 -1.07
N ALA A 366 14.55 -39.02 -0.44
CA ALA A 366 14.33 -40.29 -1.14
C ALA A 366 13.33 -40.13 -2.30
N ALA A 367 12.21 -39.44 -2.05
CA ALA A 367 11.20 -39.19 -3.07
C ALA A 367 11.70 -38.28 -4.21
N PHE A 368 12.47 -37.24 -3.90
CA PHE A 368 13.10 -36.38 -4.91
C PHE A 368 14.16 -37.12 -5.73
N GLY A 369 14.95 -37.99 -5.11
CA GLY A 369 15.91 -38.85 -5.80
C GLY A 369 15.24 -39.79 -6.80
N GLU A 370 14.21 -40.53 -6.35
CA GLU A 370 13.42 -41.42 -7.22
C GLU A 370 12.79 -40.64 -8.39
N LEU A 371 12.31 -39.41 -8.12
CA LEU A 371 11.72 -38.56 -9.15
C LEU A 371 12.74 -38.17 -10.23
N LEU A 372 13.97 -37.84 -9.88
CA LEU A 372 15.04 -37.50 -10.85
C LEU A 372 15.56 -38.73 -11.59
N GLU A 373 15.63 -39.89 -10.94
CA GLU A 373 16.02 -41.16 -11.57
C GLU A 373 14.98 -41.58 -12.62
N ARG A 374 13.70 -41.53 -12.27
CA ARG A 374 12.60 -41.97 -13.14
C ARG A 374 12.23 -40.95 -14.21
N TYR A 375 12.44 -39.66 -13.93
CA TYR A 375 12.15 -38.56 -14.86
C TYR A 375 13.36 -37.61 -15.00
N PRO A 376 14.46 -38.03 -15.66
CA PRO A 376 15.68 -37.21 -15.77
C PRO A 376 15.47 -35.83 -16.44
N SER A 377 14.47 -35.73 -17.32
CA SER A 377 14.09 -34.49 -18.03
C SER A 377 12.91 -33.76 -17.36
N HIS A 378 12.69 -33.94 -16.06
CA HIS A 378 11.58 -33.31 -15.34
C HIS A 378 11.61 -31.78 -15.51
N PRO A 379 10.49 -31.10 -15.84
CA PRO A 379 10.46 -29.66 -16.10
C PRO A 379 10.84 -28.80 -14.87
N LYS A 380 10.85 -29.39 -13.68
CA LYS A 380 11.27 -28.76 -12.41
C LYS A 380 12.61 -29.30 -11.89
N ARG A 381 13.46 -29.91 -12.74
CA ARG A 381 14.74 -30.52 -12.35
C ARG A 381 15.58 -29.64 -11.43
N ASP A 382 15.94 -28.43 -11.87
CA ASP A 382 16.72 -27.47 -11.08
C ASP A 382 16.13 -27.21 -9.68
N ALA A 383 14.79 -27.18 -9.57
CA ALA A 383 14.12 -26.97 -8.30
C ALA A 383 14.23 -28.22 -7.40
N ILE A 384 14.08 -29.41 -7.97
CA ILE A 384 14.22 -30.68 -7.23
C ILE A 384 15.66 -30.84 -6.72
N GLU A 385 16.65 -30.62 -7.58
CA GLU A 385 18.07 -30.65 -7.22
C GLU A 385 18.40 -29.61 -6.15
N TRP A 386 17.83 -28.40 -6.27
CA TRP A 386 17.93 -27.37 -5.23
C TRP A 386 17.40 -27.86 -3.87
N PHE A 387 16.19 -28.41 -3.81
CA PHE A 387 15.60 -28.85 -2.54
C PHE A 387 16.30 -30.07 -1.97
N LEU A 388 16.82 -30.98 -2.80
CA LEU A 388 17.70 -32.06 -2.36
C LEU A 388 18.93 -31.49 -1.64
N ALA A 389 19.68 -30.59 -2.29
CA ALA A 389 20.87 -29.96 -1.71
C ALA A 389 20.54 -29.20 -0.41
N TRP A 390 19.44 -28.44 -0.42
CA TRP A 390 18.98 -27.67 0.74
C TRP A 390 18.56 -28.57 1.91
N ASN A 391 17.84 -29.66 1.67
CA ASN A 391 17.47 -30.60 2.72
C ASN A 391 18.69 -31.30 3.31
N HIS A 392 19.69 -31.65 2.51
CA HIS A 392 20.97 -32.16 3.03
C HIS A 392 21.69 -31.13 3.91
N TYR A 393 21.67 -29.85 3.53
CA TYR A 393 22.20 -28.75 4.34
C TYR A 393 21.48 -28.67 5.70
N ARG A 394 20.14 -28.71 5.70
CA ARG A 394 19.31 -28.67 6.92
C ARG A 394 19.52 -29.88 7.82
N LEU A 395 19.84 -31.04 7.25
CA LEU A 395 20.20 -32.26 7.98
C LEU A 395 21.65 -32.25 8.52
N GLY A 396 22.42 -31.17 8.31
CA GLY A 396 23.83 -31.09 8.70
C GLY A 396 24.78 -31.95 7.86
N LYS A 397 24.29 -32.55 6.78
CA LYS A 397 25.08 -33.34 5.81
C LYS A 397 25.75 -32.40 4.81
N TYR A 398 26.60 -31.53 5.33
CA TYR A 398 27.15 -30.40 4.59
C TYR A 398 28.07 -30.83 3.44
N ASP A 399 28.75 -31.98 3.59
CA ASP A 399 29.55 -32.63 2.55
C ASP A 399 28.70 -32.90 1.30
N VAL A 400 27.61 -33.66 1.46
CA VAL A 400 26.66 -33.98 0.39
C VAL A 400 26.02 -32.71 -0.16
N ALA A 401 25.62 -31.78 0.71
CA ALA A 401 25.04 -30.53 0.29
C ALA A 401 25.99 -29.71 -0.60
N SER A 402 27.28 -29.66 -0.26
CA SER A 402 28.28 -28.91 -1.02
C SER A 402 28.51 -29.47 -2.42
N GLU A 403 28.47 -30.79 -2.57
CA GLU A 403 28.58 -31.46 -3.88
C GLU A 403 27.35 -31.18 -4.74
N LEU A 404 26.15 -31.34 -4.17
CA LEU A 404 24.90 -31.08 -4.88
C LEU A 404 24.76 -29.61 -5.31
N PHE A 405 25.11 -28.65 -4.45
CA PHE A 405 25.18 -27.24 -4.84
C PHE A 405 26.25 -26.98 -5.89
N GLY A 406 27.36 -27.73 -5.88
CA GLY A 406 28.38 -27.67 -6.91
C GLY A 406 27.85 -28.10 -8.28
N GLY A 407 27.22 -29.27 -8.35
CA GLY A 407 26.59 -29.75 -9.58
C GLY A 407 25.51 -28.80 -10.10
N LEU A 408 24.72 -28.21 -9.20
CA LEU A 408 23.70 -27.23 -9.58
C LEU A 408 24.30 -25.90 -10.08
N ARG A 409 25.44 -25.46 -9.53
CA ARG A 409 26.16 -24.28 -10.04
C ARG A 409 26.62 -24.47 -11.50
N GLU A 410 27.05 -25.68 -11.84
CA GLU A 410 27.61 -26.02 -13.16
C GLU A 410 26.53 -26.31 -14.21
N ASN A 411 25.45 -26.97 -13.79
CA ASN A 411 24.47 -27.55 -14.73
C ASN A 411 23.09 -26.87 -14.73
N ALA A 412 22.82 -25.92 -13.84
CA ALA A 412 21.49 -25.30 -13.78
C ALA A 412 21.14 -24.59 -15.09
N GLY A 413 19.93 -24.84 -15.59
CA GLY A 413 19.40 -24.15 -16.78
C GLY A 413 19.15 -22.66 -16.57
N LYS A 414 19.14 -22.20 -15.31
CA LYS A 414 18.89 -20.80 -14.94
C LYS A 414 20.06 -20.18 -14.18
N ALA A 415 20.56 -19.04 -14.68
CA ALA A 415 21.63 -18.27 -14.04
C ALA A 415 21.32 -17.87 -12.58
N LYS A 416 20.06 -17.55 -12.26
CA LYS A 416 19.64 -17.24 -10.87
C LYS A 416 19.86 -18.43 -9.93
N THR A 417 19.58 -19.64 -10.40
CA THR A 417 19.78 -20.88 -9.64
C THR A 417 21.27 -21.14 -9.42
N ALA A 418 22.09 -20.99 -10.46
CA ALA A 418 23.55 -21.18 -10.35
C ALA A 418 24.18 -20.22 -9.33
N LYS A 419 23.80 -18.93 -9.33
CA LYS A 419 24.28 -17.93 -8.36
C LYS A 419 23.88 -18.26 -6.93
N ARG A 420 22.63 -18.70 -6.72
CA ARG A 420 22.12 -19.17 -5.43
C ARG A 420 22.91 -20.40 -4.95
N ALA A 421 23.13 -21.37 -5.83
CA ALA A 421 23.89 -22.58 -5.52
C ALA A 421 25.35 -22.28 -5.17
N ALA A 422 26.00 -21.34 -5.87
CA ALA A 422 27.36 -20.92 -5.56
C ALA A 422 27.51 -20.42 -4.12
N TYR A 423 26.61 -19.55 -3.66
CA TYR A 423 26.62 -19.05 -2.28
C TYR A 423 26.41 -20.17 -1.25
N TRP A 424 25.40 -21.01 -1.48
CA TRP A 424 25.07 -22.08 -0.53
C TRP A 424 26.09 -23.21 -0.51
N ARG A 425 26.85 -23.43 -1.60
CA ARG A 425 28.06 -24.26 -1.60
C ARG A 425 29.13 -23.65 -0.68
N ALA A 426 29.39 -22.35 -0.77
CA ALA A 426 30.36 -21.67 0.11
C ALA A 426 29.94 -21.78 1.59
N ARG A 427 28.64 -21.59 1.89
CA ARG A 427 28.06 -21.81 3.23
C ARG A 427 28.22 -23.25 3.71
N ALA A 428 28.02 -24.24 2.85
CA ALA A 428 28.21 -25.65 3.20
C ALA A 428 29.68 -25.95 3.53
N LEU A 429 30.63 -25.45 2.73
CA LEU A 429 32.07 -25.56 3.00
C LEU A 429 32.47 -24.88 4.33
N GLU A 430 31.90 -23.71 4.61
CA GLU A 430 32.12 -22.99 5.89
C GLU A 430 31.65 -23.83 7.08
N ARG A 431 30.45 -24.42 7.00
CA ARG A 431 29.87 -25.29 8.04
C ARG A 431 30.64 -26.62 8.20
N GLN A 432 31.29 -27.12 7.15
CA GLN A 432 32.21 -28.28 7.21
C GLN A 432 33.54 -27.96 7.90
N GLY A 433 33.86 -26.68 8.15
CA GLY A 433 35.18 -26.27 8.65
C GLY A 433 36.25 -26.13 7.55
N ARG A 434 35.89 -26.22 6.27
CA ARG A 434 36.79 -26.05 5.11
C ARG A 434 37.01 -24.57 4.82
N GLN A 435 37.59 -23.86 5.78
CA GLN A 435 37.67 -22.39 5.81
C GLN A 435 38.37 -21.79 4.58
N ALA A 436 39.47 -22.39 4.10
CA ALA A 436 40.20 -21.89 2.95
C ALA A 436 39.36 -21.91 1.65
N GLU A 437 38.62 -23.00 1.44
CA GLU A 437 37.77 -23.17 0.27
C GLU A 437 36.50 -22.32 0.35
N ALA A 438 35.91 -22.21 1.54
CA ALA A 438 34.79 -21.31 1.80
C ALA A 438 35.17 -19.85 1.50
N LYS A 439 36.34 -19.40 2.02
CA LYS A 439 36.87 -18.05 1.76
C LYS A 439 37.05 -17.80 0.26
N ALA A 440 37.73 -18.70 -0.44
CA ALA A 440 37.96 -18.58 -1.88
C ALA A 440 36.64 -18.52 -2.69
N ALA A 441 35.64 -19.31 -2.30
CA ALA A 441 34.33 -19.30 -2.92
C ALA A 441 33.59 -17.96 -2.69
N TYR A 442 33.61 -17.41 -1.48
CA TYR A 442 33.02 -16.10 -1.21
C TYR A 442 33.73 -14.97 -1.97
N GLU A 443 35.06 -15.00 -2.04
CA GLU A 443 35.83 -14.01 -2.80
C GLU A 443 35.50 -14.05 -4.30
N ALA A 444 35.31 -15.24 -4.86
CA ALA A 444 34.88 -15.41 -6.26
C ALA A 444 33.49 -14.80 -6.49
N ILE A 445 32.51 -15.11 -5.64
CA ILE A 445 31.14 -14.58 -5.77
C ILE A 445 31.11 -13.05 -5.61
N ALA A 446 31.84 -12.52 -4.63
CA ALA A 446 31.93 -11.07 -4.39
C ALA A 446 32.57 -10.33 -5.57
N ARG A 447 33.53 -10.96 -6.27
CA ARG A 447 34.18 -10.41 -7.46
C ARG A 447 33.29 -10.47 -8.70
N GLU A 448 32.63 -11.60 -8.94
CA GLU A 448 31.83 -11.85 -10.15
C GLU A 448 30.47 -11.14 -10.13
N ASP A 449 29.86 -10.96 -8.94
CA ASP A 449 28.47 -10.50 -8.82
C ASP A 449 28.25 -9.58 -7.61
N GLY A 450 29.22 -8.72 -7.30
CA GLY A 450 29.29 -7.93 -6.06
C GLY A 450 28.12 -6.98 -5.78
N LEU A 451 27.30 -6.62 -6.78
CA LEU A 451 26.09 -5.80 -6.62
C LEU A 451 24.80 -6.62 -6.47
N SER A 452 24.89 -7.95 -6.55
CA SER A 452 23.76 -8.85 -6.32
C SER A 452 23.54 -9.11 -4.82
N TYR A 453 22.41 -9.74 -4.51
CA TYR A 453 22.13 -10.22 -3.17
C TYR A 453 23.23 -11.17 -2.65
N TYR A 454 23.58 -12.22 -3.41
CA TYR A 454 24.58 -13.21 -2.96
C TYR A 454 26.02 -12.68 -2.99
N GLY A 455 26.34 -11.74 -3.88
CA GLY A 455 27.60 -10.99 -3.84
C GLY A 455 27.76 -10.20 -2.55
N PHE A 456 26.72 -9.43 -2.20
CA PHE A 456 26.67 -8.70 -0.93
C PHE A 456 26.77 -9.63 0.29
N LEU A 457 26.03 -10.75 0.31
CA LEU A 457 26.10 -11.70 1.41
C LEU A 457 27.50 -12.30 1.58
N SER A 458 28.15 -12.64 0.46
CA SER A 458 29.51 -13.22 0.45
C SER A 458 30.51 -12.25 1.06
N GLN A 459 30.39 -10.96 0.73
CA GLN A 459 31.23 -9.94 1.34
C GLN A 459 30.97 -9.76 2.84
N LYS A 460 29.70 -9.70 3.27
CA LYS A 460 29.38 -9.59 4.70
C LYS A 460 29.89 -10.79 5.50
N ARG A 461 29.91 -11.98 4.89
CA ARG A 461 30.54 -13.18 5.48
C ARG A 461 32.06 -13.00 5.59
N LEU A 462 32.73 -12.53 4.53
CA LEU A 462 34.17 -12.27 4.53
C LEU A 462 34.58 -11.24 5.61
N GLU A 463 33.84 -10.13 5.71
CA GLU A 463 34.05 -9.07 6.71
C GLU A 463 33.90 -9.59 8.15
N LYS A 464 32.93 -10.48 8.38
CA LYS A 464 32.65 -11.05 9.71
C LYS A 464 33.66 -12.11 10.14
N ALA A 465 34.10 -12.98 9.23
CA ALA A 465 34.81 -14.21 9.58
C ALA A 465 36.33 -14.20 9.33
N TRP A 466 36.87 -13.36 8.45
CA TRP A 466 38.31 -13.36 8.14
C TRP A 466 39.04 -12.07 8.49
N THR A 467 38.67 -10.92 7.91
CA THR A 467 39.03 -9.54 8.32
C THR A 467 38.50 -8.55 7.27
N PRO A 468 38.17 -7.30 7.63
CA PRO A 468 37.71 -6.29 6.67
C PRO A 468 38.72 -5.98 5.56
N GLU A 469 40.04 -5.99 5.82
CA GLU A 469 41.04 -5.76 4.78
C GLU A 469 41.18 -6.92 3.78
N ALA A 470 40.76 -8.13 4.16
CA ALA A 470 40.79 -9.31 3.31
C ALA A 470 39.52 -9.47 2.45
N ALA A 471 38.44 -8.73 2.74
CA ALA A 471 37.29 -8.67 1.86
C ALA A 471 37.67 -7.89 0.59
N PRO A 472 37.46 -8.43 -0.63
CA PRO A 472 37.69 -7.67 -1.85
C PRO A 472 36.92 -6.36 -1.75
N ARG A 473 37.62 -5.22 -1.81
CA ARG A 473 36.95 -3.93 -2.00
C ARG A 473 36.17 -4.05 -3.29
N HIS A 474 34.86 -3.84 -3.19
CA HIS A 474 33.91 -4.08 -4.27
C HIS A 474 34.47 -3.70 -5.65
N GLY A 475 34.91 -4.62 -6.50
CA GLY A 475 35.44 -4.24 -7.82
C GLY A 475 34.44 -3.35 -8.59
N ALA A 476 33.16 -3.73 -8.55
CA ALA A 476 32.06 -2.96 -9.15
C ALA A 476 31.46 -1.84 -8.26
N ALA A 477 31.70 -1.84 -6.94
CA ALA A 477 31.13 -0.83 -6.03
C ALA A 477 32.12 0.26 -5.59
N SER A 478 33.44 0.04 -5.77
CA SER A 478 34.42 1.12 -5.78
C SER A 478 34.28 2.02 -7.01
N GLU A 479 33.64 1.51 -8.07
CA GLU A 479 33.28 2.25 -9.28
C GLU A 479 31.90 2.95 -9.18
N LEU A 480 31.13 2.70 -8.10
CA LEU A 480 29.87 3.41 -7.92
C LEU A 480 30.11 4.88 -7.59
N PRO A 481 29.29 5.78 -8.14
CA PRO A 481 29.38 7.19 -7.83
C PRO A 481 28.93 7.48 -6.40
N ARG A 482 29.51 8.52 -5.79
CA ARG A 482 29.06 9.07 -4.51
C ARG A 482 28.10 10.22 -4.75
N LEU A 483 26.83 9.87 -4.88
CA LEU A 483 25.73 10.81 -5.06
C LEU A 483 25.41 11.53 -3.75
N LYS A 484 24.84 12.73 -3.86
CA LYS A 484 24.40 13.51 -2.69
C LYS A 484 22.89 13.35 -2.51
N VAL A 485 22.47 13.11 -1.27
CA VAL A 485 21.05 13.28 -0.92
C VAL A 485 20.74 14.78 -1.03
N PRO A 486 19.74 15.18 -1.82
CA PRO A 486 19.33 16.58 -1.90
C PRO A 486 18.94 17.09 -0.51
N ALA A 487 19.27 18.35 -0.21
CA ALA A 487 18.77 18.97 1.01
C ALA A 487 17.24 18.92 1.00
N PRO A 488 16.57 18.50 2.09
CA PRO A 488 15.12 18.56 2.19
C PRO A 488 14.63 19.98 1.88
N PHE A 489 13.50 20.08 1.20
CA PHE A 489 12.89 21.35 0.84
C PHE A 489 12.69 22.23 2.09
N SER A 490 13.33 23.40 2.11
CA SER A 490 13.28 24.33 3.25
C SER A 490 12.25 25.43 2.97
N LEU A 491 11.29 25.59 3.89
CA LEU A 491 10.32 26.69 3.87
C LEU A 491 10.97 28.07 3.86
N ALA A 492 12.16 28.19 4.44
CA ALA A 492 12.94 29.43 4.48
C ALA A 492 13.26 29.96 3.07
N GLY A 493 13.53 29.05 2.12
CA GLY A 493 13.79 29.40 0.73
C GLY A 493 12.53 29.79 -0.05
N ILE A 494 11.35 29.45 0.47
CA ILE A 494 10.05 29.81 -0.12
C ILE A 494 9.63 31.21 0.33
N GLU A 495 9.91 31.59 1.58
CA GLU A 495 9.60 32.94 2.09
C GLU A 495 10.35 34.05 1.37
N SER A 496 11.54 33.75 0.83
CA SER A 496 12.42 34.73 0.19
C SER A 496 12.27 34.86 -1.33
N GLN A 497 11.44 34.03 -1.99
CA GLN A 497 11.29 34.05 -3.45
C GLN A 497 10.00 34.76 -3.89
N GLU A 498 10.12 35.96 -4.48
CA GLU A 498 9.06 36.57 -5.29
C GLU A 498 8.74 35.66 -6.49
N SER A 499 7.63 34.93 -6.40
CA SER A 499 7.20 33.97 -7.42
C SER A 499 5.87 34.40 -8.04
N ARG A 500 5.64 34.10 -9.33
CA ARG A 500 4.39 34.37 -10.07
C ARG A 500 3.19 33.67 -9.40
N GLY A 501 1.98 34.21 -9.61
CA GLY A 501 0.78 33.89 -8.82
C GLY A 501 0.35 32.41 -8.72
N ALA A 502 0.70 31.55 -9.69
CA ALA A 502 0.38 30.11 -9.63
C ALA A 502 1.26 29.34 -8.62
N VAL A 503 2.55 29.67 -8.56
CA VAL A 503 3.50 29.12 -7.58
C VAL A 503 3.13 29.57 -6.16
N GLN A 504 2.71 30.82 -6.01
CA GLN A 504 2.21 31.34 -4.74
C GLN A 504 0.96 30.58 -4.27
N ARG A 505 0.04 30.25 -5.18
CA ARG A 505 -1.15 29.46 -4.87
C ARG A 505 -0.83 28.02 -4.49
N LEU A 506 0.07 27.35 -5.22
CA LEU A 506 0.57 26.02 -4.84
C LEU A 506 1.15 26.03 -3.42
N ARG A 507 1.98 27.03 -3.11
CA ARG A 507 2.51 27.24 -1.77
C ARG A 507 1.38 27.39 -0.75
N GLU A 508 0.41 28.27 -0.98
CA GLU A 508 -0.66 28.49 0.00
C GLU A 508 -1.54 27.26 0.19
N LEU A 509 -1.89 26.53 -0.89
CA LEU A 509 -2.65 25.27 -0.81
C LEU A 509 -1.92 24.20 0.01
N LEU A 510 -0.61 24.12 -0.14
CA LEU A 510 0.25 23.31 0.71
C LEU A 510 0.07 23.81 2.16
N LEU A 511 0.37 25.07 2.45
CA LEU A 511 0.39 25.63 3.82
C LEU A 511 -0.94 25.57 4.57
N VAL A 512 -2.10 25.71 3.91
CA VAL A 512 -3.43 25.62 4.55
C VAL A 512 -4.00 24.20 4.61
N GLY A 513 -3.25 23.22 4.12
CA GLY A 513 -3.67 21.82 4.22
C GLY A 513 -4.64 21.36 3.13
N LEU A 514 -4.63 22.00 1.96
CA LEU A 514 -5.41 21.60 0.79
C LEU A 514 -4.54 20.79 -0.19
N TRP A 515 -3.91 19.72 0.29
CA TRP A 515 -2.95 18.91 -0.47
C TRP A 515 -3.52 18.31 -1.76
N GLU A 516 -4.80 17.95 -1.75
CA GLU A 516 -5.49 17.40 -2.91
C GLU A 516 -5.67 18.42 -4.03
N ASP A 517 -5.93 19.67 -3.64
CA ASP A 517 -5.98 20.80 -4.55
C ASP A 517 -4.56 21.18 -4.99
N PHE A 518 -3.57 21.16 -4.08
CA PHE A 518 -2.15 21.36 -4.39
C PHE A 518 -1.66 20.39 -5.47
N LEU A 519 -1.93 19.08 -5.36
CA LEU A 519 -1.49 18.09 -6.35
C LEU A 519 -2.14 18.31 -7.72
N ALA A 520 -3.44 18.58 -7.75
CA ALA A 520 -4.14 18.82 -9.02
C ALA A 520 -3.69 20.13 -9.68
N GLU A 521 -3.43 21.15 -8.86
CA GLU A 521 -2.84 22.42 -9.29
C GLU A 521 -1.39 22.20 -9.78
N LEU A 522 -0.63 21.32 -9.14
CA LEU A 522 0.76 21.00 -9.50
C LEU A 522 0.85 20.34 -10.88
N ASP A 523 -0.05 19.39 -11.18
CA ASP A 523 -0.13 18.77 -12.50
C ASP A 523 -0.47 19.79 -13.59
N PHE A 524 -1.33 20.75 -13.26
CA PHE A 524 -1.74 21.82 -14.16
C PHE A 524 -0.63 22.87 -14.40
N VAL A 525 0.07 23.30 -13.35
CA VAL A 525 1.11 24.36 -13.38
C VAL A 525 2.47 23.81 -13.81
N GLY A 526 2.83 22.61 -13.38
CA GLY A 526 4.14 21.99 -13.64
C GLY A 526 4.40 21.66 -15.11
N ASN A 527 3.38 21.67 -15.97
CA ASN A 527 3.53 21.56 -17.43
C ASN A 527 3.79 22.90 -18.13
N ARG A 528 3.62 24.04 -17.45
CA ARG A 528 3.70 25.38 -18.06
C ARG A 528 4.86 26.23 -17.56
N GLU A 529 5.36 26.02 -16.35
CA GLU A 529 6.28 26.98 -15.69
C GLU A 529 7.64 26.43 -15.21
N GLY A 530 8.02 25.18 -15.52
CA GLY A 530 9.40 24.71 -15.33
C GLY A 530 9.92 24.68 -13.88
N VAL A 531 9.11 24.21 -12.93
CA VAL A 531 9.46 24.11 -11.49
C VAL A 531 10.44 22.93 -11.29
N GLY A 532 11.74 23.22 -11.07
CA GLY A 532 12.81 22.59 -11.86
C GLY A 532 13.76 21.51 -11.30
N GLU A 533 13.71 21.03 -10.04
CA GLU A 533 14.68 19.96 -9.66
C GLU A 533 14.13 18.80 -8.81
N GLU A 534 13.55 19.03 -7.62
CA GLU A 534 12.91 17.94 -6.86
C GLU A 534 11.65 17.41 -7.57
N PHE A 535 10.87 18.32 -8.17
CA PHE A 535 9.66 17.98 -8.92
C PHE A 535 9.97 17.36 -10.29
N ALA A 536 11.05 17.80 -10.95
CA ALA A 536 11.60 17.14 -12.12
C ALA A 536 12.08 15.72 -11.77
N ARG A 537 12.72 15.50 -10.61
CA ARG A 537 13.13 14.17 -10.12
C ARG A 537 11.96 13.26 -9.79
N ILE A 538 10.89 13.79 -9.16
CA ILE A 538 9.67 13.02 -8.87
C ILE A 538 8.99 12.59 -10.18
N ARG A 539 8.83 13.53 -11.12
CA ARG A 539 8.25 13.26 -12.45
C ARG A 539 9.12 12.30 -13.25
N PHE A 540 10.43 12.55 -13.33
CA PHE A 540 11.40 11.69 -13.99
C PHE A 540 11.49 10.29 -13.38
N ALA A 541 11.44 10.14 -12.05
CA ALA A 541 11.41 8.84 -11.38
C ALA A 541 10.09 8.10 -11.63
N ALA A 542 8.95 8.80 -11.65
CA ALA A 542 7.66 8.20 -11.99
C ALA A 542 7.59 7.76 -13.46
N ASP A 543 8.17 8.56 -14.37
CA ASP A 543 8.13 8.30 -15.82
C ASP A 543 9.16 7.22 -16.23
N ASN A 544 10.37 7.23 -15.66
CA ASN A 544 11.51 6.41 -16.11
C ASN A 544 11.99 5.35 -15.09
N GLY A 545 11.39 5.26 -13.90
CA GLY A 545 11.86 4.40 -12.79
C GLY A 545 11.76 2.89 -13.00
N GLY A 546 11.41 2.41 -14.19
CA GLY A 546 11.44 0.99 -14.54
C GLY A 546 12.83 0.54 -15.04
N ASP A 547 13.04 -0.76 -15.15
CA ASP A 547 14.28 -1.37 -15.70
C ASP A 547 14.58 -1.01 -17.18
N GLY A 548 13.80 -0.12 -17.80
CA GLY A 548 13.79 0.22 -19.23
C GLY A 548 14.68 1.38 -19.68
N VAL A 549 15.72 1.75 -18.93
CA VAL A 549 16.76 2.67 -19.43
C VAL A 549 17.83 1.84 -20.12
N GLU A 550 17.90 1.95 -21.44
CA GLU A 550 18.96 1.35 -22.26
C GLU A 550 20.34 1.87 -21.85
N ALA A 551 21.36 1.04 -22.10
CA ALA A 551 22.73 1.18 -21.61
C ALA A 551 23.53 2.39 -22.16
N SER A 552 22.88 3.39 -22.77
CA SER A 552 23.55 4.53 -23.41
C SER A 552 23.88 5.70 -22.46
N ASP A 553 23.35 5.72 -21.24
CA ASP A 553 23.63 6.79 -20.28
C ASP A 553 24.82 6.42 -19.38
N GLU A 554 25.99 7.01 -19.65
CA GLU A 554 27.21 6.83 -18.85
C GLU A 554 27.13 7.57 -17.48
N GLY A 555 27.78 7.01 -16.45
CA GLY A 555 28.08 7.71 -15.19
C GLY A 555 26.94 7.89 -14.15
N ASP A 556 27.04 8.97 -13.36
CA ASP A 556 26.16 9.33 -12.21
C ASP A 556 24.68 9.41 -12.57
N ALA A 557 24.36 9.86 -13.79
CA ALA A 557 22.99 10.07 -14.25
C ALA A 557 22.18 8.77 -14.25
N ARG A 558 22.76 7.67 -14.76
CA ARG A 558 22.13 6.34 -14.77
C ARG A 558 21.77 5.84 -13.37
N TRP A 559 22.66 6.04 -12.41
CA TRP A 559 22.43 5.58 -11.02
C TRP A 559 21.39 6.43 -10.30
N ASN A 560 21.40 7.74 -10.53
CA ASN A 560 20.37 8.64 -10.03
C ASN A 560 18.99 8.34 -10.64
N THR A 561 18.92 7.75 -11.85
CA THR A 561 17.68 7.26 -12.46
C THR A 561 17.19 5.94 -11.86
N LYS A 562 18.09 4.99 -11.61
CA LYS A 562 17.71 3.64 -11.09
C LYS A 562 17.44 3.62 -9.59
N TYR A 563 18.07 4.53 -8.84
CA TYR A 563 17.96 4.65 -7.39
C TYR A 563 17.79 6.13 -6.98
N PRO A 564 16.75 6.83 -7.46
CA PRO A 564 16.55 8.24 -7.12
C PRO A 564 16.18 8.39 -5.64
N PRO A 565 16.57 9.49 -4.97
CA PRO A 565 16.05 9.84 -3.65
C PRO A 565 14.68 10.51 -3.83
N ALA A 566 13.71 9.79 -4.41
CA ALA A 566 12.39 10.32 -4.73
C ALA A 566 11.64 10.73 -3.44
N TYR A 567 10.88 11.81 -3.52
CA TYR A 567 10.14 12.38 -2.37
C TYR A 567 11.04 12.61 -1.14
N ALA A 568 12.31 13.00 -1.34
CA ALA A 568 13.33 13.11 -0.29
C ALA A 568 12.85 13.91 0.93
N THR A 569 12.11 15.00 0.70
CA THR A 569 11.54 15.81 1.80
C THR A 569 10.58 15.00 2.69
N LEU A 570 9.64 14.26 2.10
CA LEU A 570 8.66 13.46 2.83
C LEU A 570 9.31 12.25 3.50
N VAL A 571 10.21 11.57 2.78
CA VAL A 571 10.96 10.43 3.31
C VAL A 571 11.82 10.87 4.49
N SER A 572 12.55 11.97 4.36
CA SER A 572 13.35 12.55 5.44
C SER A 572 12.48 12.88 6.65
N LEU A 573 11.40 13.64 6.46
CA LEU A 573 10.48 14.04 7.53
C LEU A 573 9.94 12.82 8.30
N PHE A 574 9.34 11.86 7.60
CA PHE A 574 8.69 10.74 8.28
C PHE A 574 9.67 9.71 8.84
N SER A 575 10.81 9.50 8.18
CA SER A 575 11.82 8.53 8.62
C SER A 575 12.60 9.04 9.84
N GLN A 576 13.06 10.31 9.82
CA GLN A 576 13.80 10.89 10.96
C GLN A 576 12.94 10.95 12.23
N THR A 577 11.68 11.37 12.11
CA THR A 577 10.75 11.44 13.26
C THR A 577 10.44 10.08 13.89
N ARG A 578 10.75 8.98 13.19
CA ARG A 578 10.46 7.60 13.63
C ARG A 578 11.70 6.73 13.77
N GLY A 579 12.91 7.30 13.61
CA GLY A 579 14.18 6.57 13.68
C GLY A 579 14.33 5.48 12.61
N LEU A 580 13.66 5.62 11.46
CA LEU A 580 13.78 4.69 10.34
C LEU A 580 14.92 5.15 9.40
N PRO A 581 15.77 4.25 8.87
CA PRO A 581 16.73 4.63 7.82
C PRO A 581 16.01 5.05 6.53
N MET A 582 16.35 6.23 5.98
CA MET A 582 15.71 6.76 4.76
C MET A 582 15.87 5.81 3.57
N GLN A 583 17.03 5.17 3.44
CA GLN A 583 17.31 4.21 2.37
C GLN A 583 16.39 2.99 2.41
N LEU A 584 15.81 2.63 3.56
CA LEU A 584 14.81 1.57 3.64
C LEU A 584 13.49 2.01 3.02
N ALA A 585 13.01 3.22 3.31
CA ALA A 585 11.80 3.75 2.71
C ALA A 585 11.93 3.86 1.18
N TRP A 586 13.10 4.33 0.68
CA TRP A 586 13.35 4.35 -0.77
C TRP A 586 13.44 2.95 -1.37
N ALA A 587 14.11 2.00 -0.72
CA ALA A 587 14.18 0.62 -1.20
C ALA A 587 12.79 -0.03 -1.30
N ILE A 588 11.93 0.17 -0.30
CA ILE A 588 10.54 -0.31 -0.32
C ILE A 588 9.78 0.35 -1.47
N MET A 589 9.77 1.68 -1.59
CA MET A 589 9.07 2.37 -2.69
C MET A 589 9.56 1.94 -4.08
N ARG A 590 10.86 1.67 -4.21
CA ARG A 590 11.45 1.17 -5.45
C ARG A 590 10.84 -0.17 -5.84
N GLU A 591 10.88 -1.15 -4.94
CA GLU A 591 10.43 -2.51 -5.23
C GLU A 591 8.90 -2.63 -5.30
N GLU A 592 8.17 -1.74 -4.62
CA GLU A 592 6.71 -1.77 -4.57
C GLU A 592 6.05 -1.08 -5.77
N SER A 593 6.50 0.13 -6.14
CA SER A 593 5.80 0.92 -7.15
C SER A 593 6.69 1.59 -8.18
N HIS A 594 8.01 1.45 -8.05
CA HIS A 594 8.98 2.23 -8.83
C HIS A 594 8.66 3.74 -8.74
N PHE A 595 8.31 4.21 -7.53
CA PHE A 595 8.00 5.60 -7.19
C PHE A 595 6.73 6.20 -7.86
N ARG A 596 5.88 5.36 -8.44
CA ARG A 596 4.61 5.78 -9.03
C ARG A 596 3.49 5.78 -7.98
N PRO A 597 2.82 6.92 -7.73
CA PRO A 597 1.80 7.03 -6.69
C PRO A 597 0.42 6.51 -7.10
N SER A 598 0.21 6.25 -8.39
CA SER A 598 -1.05 5.75 -8.95
C SER A 598 -1.12 4.22 -9.10
N VAL A 599 -0.05 3.49 -8.75
CA VAL A 599 0.00 2.03 -8.91
C VAL A 599 -0.98 1.34 -7.96
N VAL A 600 -1.72 0.38 -8.51
CA VAL A 600 -2.59 -0.53 -7.77
C VAL A 600 -2.23 -1.95 -8.17
N SER A 601 -1.86 -2.80 -7.21
CA SER A 601 -1.60 -4.21 -7.48
C SER A 601 -2.91 -5.00 -7.63
N SER A 602 -2.81 -6.24 -8.14
CA SER A 602 -3.96 -7.17 -8.14
C SER A 602 -4.50 -7.44 -6.73
N ALA A 603 -3.64 -7.36 -5.71
CA ALA A 603 -4.03 -7.48 -4.30
C ALA A 603 -4.62 -6.18 -3.71
N GLN A 604 -4.94 -5.19 -4.55
CA GLN A 604 -5.44 -3.88 -4.17
C GLN A 604 -4.50 -3.12 -3.23
N ALA A 605 -3.20 -3.35 -3.34
CA ALA A 605 -2.19 -2.55 -2.67
C ALA A 605 -2.02 -1.22 -3.42
N ILE A 606 -2.07 -0.09 -2.72
CA ILE A 606 -2.23 1.24 -3.34
C ILE A 606 -0.98 2.09 -3.12
N GLY A 607 -0.56 2.78 -4.18
CA GLY A 607 0.38 3.89 -4.15
C GLY A 607 1.86 3.51 -3.96
N LEU A 608 2.65 4.48 -3.48
CA LEU A 608 4.11 4.43 -3.50
C LEU A 608 4.73 3.23 -2.75
N MET A 609 4.17 2.89 -1.61
CA MET A 609 4.61 1.82 -0.73
C MET A 609 3.59 0.67 -0.69
N GLN A 610 2.72 0.59 -1.70
CA GLN A 610 1.75 -0.49 -1.93
C GLN A 610 1.04 -0.93 -0.64
N ILE A 611 0.27 -0.02 -0.05
CA ILE A 611 -0.43 -0.28 1.21
C ILE A 611 -1.80 -0.85 0.87
N ILE A 612 -2.14 -2.01 1.41
CA ILE A 612 -3.49 -2.57 1.27
C ILE A 612 -4.46 -1.87 2.23
N PRO A 613 -5.75 -1.71 1.85
CA PRO A 613 -6.73 -1.00 2.68
C PRO A 613 -6.82 -1.46 4.14
N PRO A 614 -6.87 -2.77 4.46
CA PRO A 614 -6.93 -3.22 5.87
C PRO A 614 -5.74 -2.74 6.70
N THR A 615 -4.53 -2.81 6.15
CA THR A 615 -3.31 -2.29 6.76
C THR A 615 -3.36 -0.76 6.89
N GLY A 616 -3.89 -0.05 5.90
CA GLY A 616 -4.15 1.38 5.98
C GLY A 616 -5.04 1.77 7.18
N TYR A 617 -6.10 1.00 7.45
CA TYR A 617 -6.96 1.21 8.63
C TYR A 617 -6.24 0.91 9.95
N GLU A 618 -5.39 -0.12 10.00
CA GLU A 618 -4.55 -0.42 11.16
C GLU A 618 -3.60 0.73 11.48
N ILE A 619 -2.88 1.21 10.45
CA ILE A 619 -1.94 2.32 10.57
C ILE A 619 -2.67 3.61 10.97
N ALA A 620 -3.82 3.89 10.34
CA ALA A 620 -4.67 5.02 10.68
C ALA A 620 -4.99 5.00 12.19
N ARG A 621 -5.42 3.85 12.73
CA ARG A 621 -5.70 3.69 14.17
C ARG A 621 -4.46 3.93 15.03
N ALA A 622 -3.31 3.38 14.65
CA ALA A 622 -2.05 3.56 15.38
C ALA A 622 -1.59 5.04 15.41
N LEU A 623 -1.88 5.78 14.34
CA LEU A 623 -1.64 7.22 14.24
C LEU A 623 -2.73 8.08 14.88
N GLY A 624 -3.81 7.49 15.41
CA GLY A 624 -4.95 8.23 15.96
C GLY A 624 -5.83 8.91 14.90
N ARG A 625 -5.87 8.37 13.68
CA ARG A 625 -6.62 8.89 12.53
C ARG A 625 -7.99 8.24 12.42
N SER A 626 -9.03 9.05 12.22
CA SER A 626 -10.37 8.61 11.85
C SER A 626 -10.72 9.08 10.43
N GLY A 627 -11.75 8.48 9.82
CA GLY A 627 -12.17 8.87 8.48
C GLY A 627 -11.11 8.64 7.40
N PHE A 628 -10.15 7.74 7.63
CA PHE A 628 -9.33 7.14 6.59
C PHE A 628 -10.20 6.28 5.68
N THR A 629 -9.84 6.24 4.41
CA THR A 629 -10.52 5.62 3.29
C THR A 629 -9.42 5.30 2.28
N PRO A 630 -9.57 4.22 1.49
CA PRO A 630 -8.45 3.70 0.69
C PRO A 630 -7.87 4.69 -0.32
N GLU A 631 -8.67 5.63 -0.82
CA GLU A 631 -8.26 6.63 -1.81
C GLU A 631 -7.18 7.59 -1.31
N ASP A 632 -7.02 7.70 0.00
CA ASP A 632 -5.96 8.52 0.59
C ASP A 632 -4.58 7.95 0.27
N LEU A 633 -4.50 6.65 0.02
CA LEU A 633 -3.25 5.97 -0.30
C LEU A 633 -2.70 6.33 -1.68
N TYR A 634 -3.48 6.96 -2.57
CA TYR A 634 -2.96 7.53 -3.83
C TYR A 634 -2.10 8.78 -3.59
N ARG A 635 -2.16 9.35 -2.38
CA ARG A 635 -1.50 10.61 -2.03
C ARG A 635 -0.10 10.30 -1.51
N PRO A 636 0.99 10.78 -2.16
CA PRO A 636 2.35 10.50 -1.72
C PRO A 636 2.62 10.75 -0.25
N VAL A 637 2.11 11.87 0.30
CA VAL A 637 2.29 12.22 1.72
C VAL A 637 1.68 11.18 2.65
N VAL A 638 0.43 10.75 2.41
CA VAL A 638 -0.24 9.75 3.25
C VAL A 638 0.42 8.40 3.07
N ASN A 639 0.72 8.02 1.83
CA ASN A 639 1.28 6.72 1.51
C ASN A 639 2.68 6.54 2.11
N ILE A 640 3.57 7.54 1.97
CA ILE A 640 4.91 7.50 2.58
C ILE A 640 4.82 7.52 4.09
N GLU A 641 3.97 8.38 4.68
CA GLU A 641 3.80 8.38 6.13
C GLU A 641 3.31 7.04 6.66
N TYR A 642 2.33 6.44 5.99
CA TYR A 642 1.74 5.17 6.40
C TYR A 642 2.74 4.03 6.23
N GLY A 643 3.45 3.98 5.10
CA GLY A 643 4.43 2.94 4.85
C GLY A 643 5.61 3.03 5.82
N VAL A 644 6.12 4.24 6.10
CA VAL A 644 7.14 4.47 7.12
C VAL A 644 6.61 4.09 8.51
N GLN A 645 5.39 4.49 8.88
CA GLN A 645 4.77 4.12 10.15
C GLN A 645 4.65 2.60 10.29
N TYR A 646 4.24 1.89 9.24
CA TYR A 646 4.09 0.44 9.24
C TYR A 646 5.43 -0.28 9.36
N LEU A 647 6.45 0.21 8.64
CA LEU A 647 7.84 -0.27 8.80
C LEU A 647 8.32 -0.08 10.25
N THR A 648 8.06 1.07 10.87
CA THR A 648 8.41 1.32 12.28
C THR A 648 7.68 0.37 13.23
N MET A 649 6.37 0.14 13.03
CA MET A 649 5.59 -0.81 13.84
C MET A 649 6.15 -2.22 13.73
N ASN A 650 6.48 -2.66 12.51
CA ASN A 650 7.07 -3.97 12.28
C ASN A 650 8.49 -4.07 12.86
N LEU A 651 9.31 -3.03 12.70
CA LEU A 651 10.66 -2.99 13.27
C LEU A 651 10.63 -3.11 14.79
N GLN A 652 9.70 -2.43 15.46
CA GLN A 652 9.48 -2.57 16.90
C GLN A 652 9.00 -3.97 17.28
N ARG A 653 8.01 -4.50 16.54
CA ARG A 653 7.45 -5.84 16.74
C ARG A 653 8.52 -6.94 16.66
N PHE A 654 9.50 -6.79 15.77
CA PHE A 654 10.59 -7.74 15.59
C PHE A 654 11.89 -7.34 16.30
N GLY A 655 11.84 -6.46 17.30
CA GLY A 655 12.97 -6.13 18.16
C GLY A 655 14.16 -5.50 17.40
N GLY A 656 13.91 -4.76 16.32
CA GLY A 656 14.93 -4.16 15.47
C GLY A 656 15.44 -5.06 14.34
N ASN A 657 14.92 -6.29 14.18
CA ASN A 657 15.34 -7.18 13.11
C ASN A 657 14.81 -6.69 11.74
N LEU A 658 15.70 -6.13 10.93
CA LEU A 658 15.38 -5.55 9.62
C LEU A 658 14.84 -6.60 8.63
N ILE A 659 15.37 -7.82 8.64
CA ILE A 659 14.96 -8.88 7.72
C ILE A 659 13.53 -9.34 8.00
N HIS A 660 13.20 -9.56 9.28
CA HIS A 660 11.83 -9.85 9.69
C HIS A 660 10.89 -8.68 9.35
N THR A 661 11.35 -7.45 9.52
CA THR A 661 10.60 -6.24 9.16
C THR A 661 10.25 -6.21 7.68
N ILE A 662 11.23 -6.41 6.79
CA ILE A 662 11.02 -6.44 5.34
C ILE A 662 10.11 -7.61 4.95
N ALA A 663 10.35 -8.81 5.50
CA ALA A 663 9.50 -9.97 5.22
C ALA A 663 8.05 -9.72 5.66
N SER A 664 7.85 -9.05 6.80
CA SER A 664 6.53 -8.79 7.36
C SER A 664 5.76 -7.72 6.60
N TYR A 665 6.47 -6.82 5.92
CA TYR A 665 5.86 -5.83 5.06
C TYR A 665 5.09 -6.51 3.92
N ASN A 666 5.69 -7.53 3.30
CA ASN A 666 5.08 -8.27 2.19
C ASN A 666 4.16 -9.44 2.63
N ALA A 667 4.58 -10.26 3.60
CA ALA A 667 3.82 -11.45 4.02
C ALA A 667 2.83 -11.21 5.19
N GLY A 668 2.90 -10.04 5.82
CA GLY A 668 2.18 -9.73 7.05
C GLY A 668 2.93 -10.21 8.30
N PRO A 669 2.83 -9.48 9.43
CA PRO A 669 3.64 -9.74 10.62
C PRO A 669 3.31 -11.06 11.30
N ASN A 670 2.05 -11.49 11.32
CA ASN A 670 1.66 -12.76 11.96
C ASN A 670 2.30 -13.99 11.27
N ALA A 671 2.52 -13.92 9.95
CA ALA A 671 3.20 -14.99 9.23
C ALA A 671 4.68 -15.05 9.64
N VAL A 672 5.34 -13.89 9.65
CA VAL A 672 6.77 -13.79 10.01
C VAL A 672 7.02 -14.14 11.48
N GLU A 673 6.13 -13.80 12.41
CA GLU A 673 6.23 -14.25 13.81
C GLU A 673 6.25 -15.77 13.92
N ARG A 674 5.39 -16.47 13.16
CA ARG A 674 5.40 -17.95 13.12
C ARG A 674 6.71 -18.48 12.54
N TRP A 675 7.19 -17.87 11.45
CA TRP A 675 8.44 -18.30 10.82
C TRP A 675 9.65 -18.07 11.71
N ALA A 676 9.75 -16.89 12.32
CA ALA A 676 10.84 -16.53 13.23
C ALA A 676 10.85 -17.46 14.46
N LYS A 677 9.68 -17.81 14.99
CA LYS A 677 9.57 -18.76 16.11
C LYS A 677 9.98 -20.17 15.71
N SER A 678 9.50 -20.68 14.57
CA SER A 678 9.79 -22.05 14.14
C SER A 678 11.22 -22.23 13.61
N ARG A 679 11.94 -21.14 13.36
CA ARG A 679 13.30 -21.09 12.80
C ARG A 679 14.28 -20.36 13.73
N ALA A 680 13.97 -20.36 15.02
CA ALA A 680 14.84 -19.73 16.01
C ALA A 680 16.23 -20.38 15.97
N GLY A 681 17.28 -19.55 15.91
CA GLY A 681 18.67 -20.00 15.88
C GLY A 681 19.29 -20.16 14.50
N LEU A 682 18.52 -20.04 13.40
CA LEU A 682 19.10 -19.94 12.06
C LEU A 682 19.89 -18.64 11.91
N ASP A 683 20.97 -18.69 11.13
CA ASP A 683 21.60 -17.46 10.63
C ASP A 683 20.60 -16.70 9.74
N TRP A 684 20.79 -15.40 9.58
CA TRP A 684 19.82 -14.55 8.88
C TRP A 684 19.64 -14.89 7.40
N ASP A 685 20.68 -15.38 6.73
CA ASP A 685 20.65 -15.86 5.35
C ASP A 685 19.88 -17.17 5.24
N GLU A 686 20.08 -18.09 6.19
CA GLU A 686 19.32 -19.34 6.31
C GLU A 686 17.84 -19.05 6.55
N PHE A 687 17.52 -18.08 7.41
CA PHE A 687 16.14 -17.63 7.60
C PHE A 687 15.50 -17.14 6.29
N VAL A 688 16.19 -16.26 5.53
CA VAL A 688 15.67 -15.77 4.23
C VAL A 688 15.45 -16.93 3.27
N GLU A 689 16.37 -17.89 3.25
CA GLU A 689 16.30 -19.07 2.39
C GLU A 689 15.16 -20.02 2.75
N GLU A 690 14.73 -20.04 4.01
CA GLU A 690 13.60 -20.84 4.49
C GLU A 690 12.25 -20.11 4.49
N ILE A 691 12.17 -18.85 4.03
CA ILE A 691 10.88 -18.15 3.88
C ILE A 691 9.96 -18.97 2.96
N PRO A 692 8.81 -19.49 3.45
CA PRO A 692 7.96 -20.41 2.67
C PRO A 692 7.30 -19.77 1.45
N TYR A 693 7.05 -18.47 1.52
CA TYR A 693 6.42 -17.74 0.43
C TYR A 693 7.50 -17.31 -0.55
N GLY A 694 7.57 -17.98 -1.71
CA GLY A 694 8.60 -17.71 -2.73
C GLY A 694 8.59 -16.24 -3.20
N GLU A 695 7.42 -15.62 -3.28
CA GLU A 695 7.28 -14.19 -3.56
C GLU A 695 7.93 -13.33 -2.47
N THR A 696 7.62 -13.59 -1.20
CA THR A 696 8.21 -12.86 -0.06
C THR A 696 9.71 -13.10 0.03
N GLN A 697 10.18 -14.31 -0.22
CA GLN A 697 11.61 -14.62 -0.25
C GLN A 697 12.33 -13.76 -1.30
N ASP A 698 11.81 -13.72 -2.53
CA ASP A 698 12.39 -12.90 -3.59
C ASP A 698 12.27 -11.40 -3.30
N TYR A 699 11.17 -10.96 -2.71
CA TYR A 699 10.96 -9.59 -2.26
C TYR A 699 12.01 -9.17 -1.23
N VAL A 700 12.26 -9.98 -0.20
CA VAL A 700 13.28 -9.69 0.83
C VAL A 700 14.66 -9.54 0.21
N ARG A 701 15.04 -10.43 -0.72
CA ARG A 701 16.32 -10.34 -1.44
C ARG A 701 16.45 -9.05 -2.24
N LYS A 702 15.37 -8.65 -2.94
CA LYS A 702 15.33 -7.41 -3.74
C LYS A 702 15.43 -6.16 -2.87
N VAL A 703 14.63 -6.06 -1.81
CA VAL A 703 14.63 -4.89 -0.91
C VAL A 703 15.97 -4.76 -0.19
N LEU A 704 16.56 -5.87 0.29
CA LEU A 704 17.89 -5.82 0.93
C LEU A 704 18.96 -5.33 -0.05
N ARG A 705 18.93 -5.80 -1.30
CA ARG A 705 19.83 -5.32 -2.36
C ARG A 705 19.64 -3.82 -2.60
N SER A 706 18.39 -3.37 -2.76
CA SER A 706 18.09 -1.96 -3.02
C SER A 706 18.45 -1.06 -1.84
N HIS A 707 18.18 -1.51 -0.62
CA HIS A 707 18.60 -0.83 0.62
C HIS A 707 20.11 -0.64 0.67
N TYR A 708 20.86 -1.70 0.33
CA TYR A 708 22.32 -1.66 0.28
C TYR A 708 22.85 -0.70 -0.78
N LEU A 709 22.28 -0.73 -1.99
CA LEU A 709 22.69 0.14 -3.08
C LEU A 709 22.42 1.62 -2.80
N TYR A 710 21.27 1.95 -2.20
CA TYR A 710 21.03 3.30 -1.67
C TYR A 710 22.06 3.69 -0.62
N GLY A 711 22.46 2.77 0.26
CA GLY A 711 23.54 2.96 1.23
C GLY A 711 24.86 3.38 0.57
N LEU A 712 25.31 2.58 -0.40
CA LEU A 712 26.57 2.81 -1.11
C LEU A 712 26.55 4.10 -1.95
N LEU A 713 25.50 4.31 -2.73
CA LEU A 713 25.39 5.46 -3.65
C LEU A 713 25.38 6.79 -2.90
N TYR A 714 24.72 6.85 -1.76
CA TYR A 714 24.51 8.10 -1.02
C TYR A 714 25.38 8.24 0.23
N GLY A 715 26.31 7.30 0.47
CA GLY A 715 27.16 7.29 1.66
C GLY A 715 26.36 7.20 2.97
N LEU A 716 25.23 6.51 2.95
CA LEU A 716 24.35 6.35 4.10
C LEU A 716 24.77 5.09 4.88
N ASN A 717 24.94 5.23 6.19
CA ASN A 717 25.25 4.09 7.06
C ASN A 717 24.17 3.01 6.90
N SER A 718 24.59 1.84 6.42
CA SER A 718 23.74 0.66 6.25
C SER A 718 24.30 -0.42 7.19
N PRO A 719 23.70 -0.59 8.39
CA PRO A 719 24.13 -1.61 9.33
C PRO A 719 23.90 -3.03 8.83
#